data_AF-A0A1D6IER3-F1
#
_entry.id   AF-A0A1D6IER3-F1
#
_cell.length_a   1.000
_cell.length_b   1.000
_cell.length_c   1.000
_cell.angle_alpha   90.00
_cell.angle_beta   90.00
_cell.angle_gamma   90.00
#
_symmetry.space_group_name_H-M   'P 1'
#
loop_
_entity.id
_entity.type
_entity.pdbx_description
1 polymer ?
#
loop_
_entity_poly.entity_id
_entity_poly.type
_entity_poly.pdbx_seq_one_letter_code
_entity_poly.pdbx_strand_id
1 'polypeptide(L)'
;MASPAPAGDAVYAANGGLTDPLLVSANGHGAAARKAGHGARGRYWVASDKAERRAAKESGGEDGRALLFRKYKVKGALLHPYRLLIIIRLVAVLAFFAWRIRHNKSDIMWFWTMSIVGDVWFGFSWLLNQLPKFNPVKTIPDLAALQRHFGYPDGGASRLPGIDVFVTTADPIDEPILYTMNCVLSILSVDYPVDRLACYLSDDSGALVLYEALAEVGKFAPLWVPFCRKYSIEPRAPESYFEHVAPPQAGRVTQEFLNDYRRVQMEYDEFKARLDNLPDAIRKRSDVYNSVRDAGGAQKATWMANGTQWPGTWIDPAENHRKGHHAPIAKVVLNHPSRGQHPITESNPSIATTDERLPMLVYVSREKNPGYDHNKKAGALNAQLRASALLSNAQLIINFDCDHYINNSQALSSAVCFMLDQRDGDNTAFVQFPQRFDNVDPTDRYGNHNRVFFDGTMLALNGLQGPSYLDIVTGFRIHGQGWRSMYCTMEHDAFCGVAPINLTERLHQIVRWSGGSLEMFFSHNNPFIGGRRIQPLQRVSYLNMTVYPVTSVFILIYALSPVMWLIPDEVYIQRPFTRYVVYLLVIIVMIHMIGWLEIKWAGVTWLDYWRNEQFFMIGSTSAYPMAVLHMAVNLLTKKGIHFRVTSKQTAADDNDKFADLYDFRWVPMLIPTMAVLICNVGAIGVALGKTVVYIGTWTAAKKMHAALGLLFNIWIMFLLYPFALAIMGRWAKRPIILVVLLPVVFALVALLYVGIHILLAGLIPF
;
A
#
# COMPACT_ATOMS: atom_id res chain seq x y z
N MET A 1 4.68 -47.06 -51.50
CA MET A 1 3.82 -48.21 -51.14
C MET A 1 3.61 -48.18 -49.63
N ALA A 2 2.43 -48.41 -49.06
CA ALA A 2 1.07 -48.30 -49.61
C ALA A 2 0.11 -48.09 -48.42
N SER A 3 -1.01 -47.39 -48.62
CA SER A 3 -2.14 -47.42 -47.67
C SER A 3 -2.98 -48.69 -47.96
N PRO A 4 -3.82 -49.16 -47.01
CA PRO A 4 -5.22 -48.70 -47.07
C PRO A 4 -5.88 -48.44 -45.70
N ALA A 5 -6.93 -47.61 -45.71
CA ALA A 5 -8.04 -47.64 -44.74
C ALA A 5 -9.21 -48.47 -45.34
N PRO A 6 -10.21 -48.92 -44.55
CA PRO A 6 -11.35 -48.07 -44.13
C PRO A 6 -11.50 -48.02 -42.59
N ALA A 7 -12.12 -47.03 -41.93
CA ALA A 7 -13.37 -46.27 -42.12
C ALA A 7 -14.63 -46.95 -41.53
N GLY A 8 -15.43 -46.17 -40.80
CA GLY A 8 -16.61 -46.59 -40.04
C GLY A 8 -16.98 -45.56 -38.95
N ASP A 9 -18.05 -44.79 -39.18
CA ASP A 9 -18.35 -43.53 -38.49
C ASP A 9 -19.35 -43.66 -37.31
N ALA A 10 -19.30 -42.71 -36.35
CA ALA A 10 -20.49 -42.02 -35.80
C ALA A 10 -20.15 -40.98 -34.71
N VAL A 11 -19.87 -39.75 -35.18
CA VAL A 11 -20.22 -38.44 -34.62
C VAL A 11 -21.06 -38.40 -33.32
N TYR A 12 -20.57 -37.66 -32.32
CA TYR A 12 -21.33 -36.59 -31.65
C TYR A 12 -20.40 -35.40 -31.38
N ALA A 13 -20.85 -34.18 -31.72
CA ALA A 13 -20.02 -32.98 -31.67
C ALA A 13 -20.35 -32.08 -30.46
N ALA A 14 -19.31 -31.45 -29.90
CA ALA A 14 -19.44 -30.39 -28.91
C ALA A 14 -18.58 -29.20 -29.34
N ASN A 15 -19.22 -28.11 -29.76
CA ASN A 15 -18.56 -26.80 -29.90
C ASN A 15 -18.11 -26.35 -28.50
N GLY A 16 -16.94 -25.74 -28.27
CA GLY A 16 -16.46 -24.54 -28.95
C GLY A 16 -17.06 -23.31 -28.25
N GLY A 17 -16.28 -22.45 -27.58
CA GLY A 17 -14.86 -22.51 -27.26
C GLY A 17 -14.43 -21.27 -26.47
N LEU A 18 -13.68 -21.42 -25.38
CA LEU A 18 -13.13 -20.27 -24.64
C LEU A 18 -11.92 -19.73 -25.41
N THR A 19 -12.01 -18.50 -25.88
CA THR A 19 -10.91 -17.82 -26.58
C THR A 19 -9.79 -17.45 -25.60
N ASP A 20 -8.57 -17.88 -25.90
CA ASP A 20 -7.37 -17.32 -25.27
C ASP A 20 -7.32 -15.78 -25.47
N PRO A 21 -6.74 -15.02 -24.53
CA PRO A 21 -6.60 -13.57 -24.67
C PRO A 21 -5.72 -13.22 -25.87
N LEU A 22 -6.35 -12.69 -26.92
CA LEU A 22 -5.81 -12.52 -28.28
C LEU A 22 -4.61 -11.56 -28.45
N LEU A 23 -3.98 -11.11 -27.36
CA LEU A 23 -2.95 -10.07 -27.37
C LEU A 23 -1.70 -10.34 -26.51
N VAL A 24 -1.37 -11.61 -26.25
CA VAL A 24 -0.13 -12.00 -25.54
C VAL A 24 0.89 -12.69 -26.46
N SER A 25 1.57 -11.95 -27.36
CA SER A 25 2.79 -12.48 -28.01
C SER A 25 3.81 -11.47 -28.62
N ALA A 26 5.08 -11.79 -28.36
CA ALA A 26 6.28 -11.58 -29.19
C ALA A 26 6.74 -10.15 -29.59
N ASN A 27 7.63 -9.56 -28.76
CA ASN A 27 8.92 -8.95 -29.16
C ASN A 27 8.97 -7.76 -30.17
N GLY A 28 9.92 -6.82 -30.07
CA GLY A 28 11.09 -6.78 -29.18
C GLY A 28 12.10 -5.66 -29.46
N HIS A 29 12.60 -5.09 -28.38
CA HIS A 29 13.85 -4.32 -28.25
C HIS A 29 14.39 -4.54 -26.82
N GLY A 30 15.72 -4.59 -26.64
CA GLY A 30 16.38 -4.66 -25.33
C GLY A 30 16.26 -6.00 -24.59
N ALA A 31 17.32 -6.82 -24.65
CA ALA A 31 17.34 -8.18 -24.10
C ALA A 31 17.36 -8.26 -22.55
N ALA A 32 16.22 -7.97 -21.90
CA ALA A 32 15.97 -8.23 -20.49
C ALA A 32 14.66 -8.99 -20.28
N ALA A 33 14.47 -10.09 -21.02
CA ALA A 33 13.34 -10.99 -20.89
C ALA A 33 13.31 -11.64 -19.50
N ARG A 34 12.68 -10.95 -18.53
CA ARG A 34 12.33 -11.50 -17.23
C ARG A 34 11.49 -12.77 -17.47
N LYS A 35 12.05 -13.93 -17.13
CA LYS A 35 11.26 -15.15 -16.83
C LYS A 35 10.35 -14.83 -15.64
N ALA A 36 9.19 -14.25 -15.93
CA ALA A 36 8.35 -13.59 -14.94
C ALA A 36 7.74 -14.60 -13.96
N GLY A 37 8.21 -14.58 -12.70
CA GLY A 37 7.54 -15.15 -11.53
C GLY A 37 7.48 -16.68 -11.43
N HIS A 38 7.02 -17.39 -12.46
CA HIS A 38 6.44 -18.74 -12.35
C HIS A 38 7.44 -19.79 -11.81
N GLY A 39 8.71 -19.74 -12.22
CA GLY A 39 9.78 -20.62 -11.73
C GLY A 39 10.46 -20.18 -10.41
N ALA A 40 10.00 -19.09 -9.78
CA ALA A 40 10.59 -18.48 -8.59
C ALA A 40 9.59 -18.38 -7.42
N ARG A 41 8.45 -17.69 -7.62
CA ARG A 41 7.41 -17.50 -6.58
C ARG A 41 6.74 -18.81 -6.15
N GLY A 42 6.76 -19.86 -6.98
CA GLY A 42 6.32 -21.21 -6.60
C GLY A 42 7.39 -22.09 -5.93
N ARG A 43 8.69 -21.73 -6.03
CA ARG A 43 9.81 -22.65 -5.74
C ARG A 43 9.85 -23.14 -4.29
N TYR A 44 9.47 -22.29 -3.35
CA TYR A 44 9.55 -22.55 -1.91
C TYR A 44 8.23 -22.97 -1.26
N TRP A 45 7.17 -23.13 -2.05
CA TRP A 45 5.82 -23.46 -1.58
C TRP A 45 5.38 -24.87 -2.02
N VAL A 46 4.51 -25.51 -1.25
CA VAL A 46 3.88 -26.81 -1.56
C VAL A 46 2.41 -26.76 -1.19
N ALA A 47 1.55 -27.28 -2.08
CA ALA A 47 0.11 -27.43 -1.81
C ALA A 47 -0.11 -28.40 -0.64
N SER A 48 -0.83 -27.94 0.37
CA SER A 48 -1.02 -28.63 1.66
C SER A 48 -2.41 -29.24 1.83
N ASP A 49 -3.33 -28.92 0.92
CA ASP A 49 -4.72 -29.39 0.84
C ASP A 49 -4.91 -30.56 -0.14
N LYS A 50 -3.82 -31.24 -0.55
CA LYS A 50 -3.87 -32.37 -1.50
C LYS A 50 -4.73 -33.55 -1.02
N ALA A 51 -4.81 -33.77 0.29
CA ALA A 51 -5.66 -34.80 0.88
C ALA A 51 -7.13 -34.36 0.93
N GLU A 52 -7.39 -33.13 1.38
CA GLU A 52 -8.73 -32.50 1.35
C GLU A 52 -9.35 -32.57 -0.05
N ARG A 53 -8.56 -32.21 -1.08
CA ARG A 53 -8.95 -32.23 -2.51
C ARG A 53 -9.02 -33.62 -3.15
N ARG A 54 -8.62 -34.68 -2.45
CA ARG A 54 -8.88 -36.08 -2.84
C ARG A 54 -10.19 -36.56 -2.24
N ALA A 55 -10.33 -36.46 -0.91
CA ALA A 55 -11.56 -36.81 -0.20
C ALA A 55 -12.79 -36.10 -0.78
N ALA A 56 -12.72 -34.78 -1.05
CA ALA A 56 -13.82 -34.01 -1.63
C ALA A 56 -14.14 -34.33 -3.12
N LYS A 57 -13.32 -35.16 -3.80
CA LYS A 57 -13.64 -35.74 -5.11
C LYS A 57 -14.20 -37.15 -4.99
N GLU A 58 -13.68 -37.91 -4.04
CA GLU A 58 -14.09 -39.29 -3.72
C GLU A 58 -15.50 -39.32 -3.08
N SER A 59 -15.97 -38.22 -2.49
CA SER A 59 -17.25 -38.11 -1.76
C SER A 59 -18.50 -37.75 -2.58
N GLY A 60 -18.53 -38.01 -3.89
CA GLY A 60 -19.79 -38.17 -4.62
C GLY A 60 -20.59 -36.92 -5.05
N GLY A 61 -19.97 -35.99 -5.80
CA GLY A 61 -20.63 -35.35 -6.95
C GLY A 61 -21.78 -34.35 -6.73
N GLU A 62 -22.98 -34.81 -6.38
CA GLU A 62 -24.24 -34.18 -6.83
C GLU A 62 -24.86 -33.17 -5.84
N ASP A 63 -24.68 -33.35 -4.53
CA ASP A 63 -24.93 -32.30 -3.50
C ASP A 63 -23.60 -31.82 -2.85
N GLY A 64 -22.46 -32.13 -3.49
CA GLY A 64 -21.11 -31.98 -2.95
C GLY A 64 -20.62 -30.53 -2.86
N ARG A 65 -20.58 -29.98 -1.63
CA ARG A 65 -20.00 -28.66 -1.31
C ARG A 65 -18.60 -28.48 -1.92
N ALA A 66 -18.33 -27.32 -2.52
CA ALA A 66 -17.14 -27.10 -3.36
C ALA A 66 -15.88 -26.60 -2.58
N LEU A 67 -14.70 -26.98 -3.07
CA LEU A 67 -13.40 -26.39 -2.68
C LEU A 67 -12.96 -25.37 -3.74
N LEU A 68 -13.01 -24.09 -3.39
CA LEU A 68 -12.90 -22.94 -4.30
C LEU A 68 -11.55 -22.22 -4.22
N PHE A 69 -10.68 -22.58 -3.28
CA PHE A 69 -9.28 -22.12 -3.25
C PHE A 69 -8.26 -23.23 -2.98
N ARG A 70 -6.97 -22.93 -3.17
CA ARG A 70 -5.80 -23.80 -2.97
C ARG A 70 -4.90 -23.27 -1.84
N LYS A 71 -4.53 -24.12 -0.88
CA LYS A 71 -3.83 -23.75 0.38
C LYS A 71 -2.37 -24.26 0.39
N TYR A 72 -1.39 -23.36 0.35
CA TYR A 72 0.04 -23.67 0.26
C TYR A 72 0.80 -23.33 1.56
N LYS A 73 1.79 -24.15 1.90
CA LYS A 73 2.74 -23.94 3.02
C LYS A 73 4.17 -23.87 2.51
N VAL A 74 5.06 -23.20 3.25
CA VAL A 74 6.49 -23.14 2.95
C VAL A 74 7.13 -24.53 3.10
N LYS A 75 8.03 -24.91 2.18
CA LYS A 75 8.76 -26.18 2.20
C LYS A 75 9.53 -26.37 3.52
N GLY A 76 9.41 -27.54 4.13
CA GLY A 76 10.11 -27.89 5.38
C GLY A 76 11.63 -27.63 5.33
N ALA A 77 12.28 -27.96 4.21
CA ALA A 77 13.72 -27.70 3.99
C ALA A 77 14.13 -26.21 4.08
N LEU A 78 13.19 -25.27 4.01
CA LEU A 78 13.42 -23.84 4.27
C LEU A 78 12.81 -23.39 5.61
N LEU A 79 11.65 -23.93 5.97
CA LEU A 79 10.88 -23.56 7.15
C LEU A 79 11.50 -24.06 8.47
N HIS A 80 12.09 -25.26 8.51
CA HIS A 80 12.74 -25.78 9.72
C HIS A 80 14.03 -25.02 10.07
N PRO A 81 14.98 -24.76 9.12
CA PRO A 81 16.13 -23.90 9.40
C PRO A 81 15.75 -22.48 9.84
N TYR A 82 14.72 -21.90 9.23
CA TYR A 82 14.18 -20.58 9.61
C TYR A 82 13.71 -20.55 11.07
N ARG A 83 12.87 -21.51 11.48
CA ARG A 83 12.41 -21.65 12.87
C ARG A 83 13.57 -21.90 13.85
N LEU A 84 14.52 -22.75 13.47
CA LEU A 84 15.70 -23.05 14.30
C LEU A 84 16.57 -21.82 14.52
N LEU A 85 16.86 -21.02 13.48
CA LEU A 85 17.64 -19.79 13.61
C LEU A 85 16.93 -18.74 14.48
N ILE A 86 15.60 -18.65 14.45
CA ILE A 86 14.84 -17.78 15.36
C ILE A 86 15.02 -18.21 16.82
N ILE A 87 14.98 -19.51 17.10
CA ILE A 87 15.19 -20.05 18.47
C ILE A 87 16.63 -19.83 18.92
N ILE A 88 17.63 -20.09 18.06
CA ILE A 88 19.05 -19.81 18.34
C ILE A 88 19.27 -18.32 18.63
N ARG A 89 18.65 -17.43 17.84
CA ARG A 89 18.71 -15.98 18.06
C ARG A 89 18.05 -15.57 19.38
N LEU A 90 16.93 -16.17 19.77
CA LEU A 90 16.30 -15.91 21.07
C LEU A 90 17.24 -16.29 22.22
N VAL A 91 17.89 -17.46 22.15
CA VAL A 91 18.90 -17.88 23.13
C VAL A 91 20.09 -16.91 23.15
N ALA A 92 20.59 -16.47 21.98
CA ALA A 92 21.70 -15.53 21.89
C ALA A 92 21.36 -14.14 22.47
N VAL A 93 20.14 -13.64 22.25
CA VAL A 93 19.64 -12.37 22.82
C VAL A 93 19.47 -12.48 24.34
N LEU A 94 18.92 -13.58 24.85
CA LEU A 94 18.81 -13.81 26.30
C LEU A 94 20.19 -13.95 26.96
N ALA A 95 21.14 -14.63 26.32
CA ALA A 95 22.52 -14.74 26.78
C ALA A 95 23.22 -13.38 26.78
N PHE A 96 23.00 -12.54 25.76
CA PHE A 96 23.49 -11.18 25.68
C PHE A 96 22.95 -10.31 26.82
N PHE A 97 21.65 -10.31 27.09
CA PHE A 97 21.06 -9.58 28.22
C PHE A 97 21.61 -10.05 29.57
N ALA A 98 21.67 -11.37 29.80
CA ALA A 98 22.21 -11.94 31.03
C ALA A 98 23.71 -11.67 31.19
N TRP A 99 24.47 -11.58 30.10
CA TRP A 99 25.87 -11.14 30.12
C TRP A 99 25.97 -9.65 30.46
N ARG A 100 25.21 -8.80 29.77
CA ARG A 100 25.23 -7.33 29.90
C ARG A 100 24.89 -6.87 31.32
N ILE A 101 23.85 -7.45 31.93
CA ILE A 101 23.46 -7.17 33.33
C ILE A 101 24.56 -7.59 34.31
N ARG A 102 25.17 -8.77 34.13
CA ARG A 102 26.27 -9.26 34.99
C ARG A 102 27.57 -8.46 34.87
N HIS A 103 27.74 -7.65 33.83
CA HIS A 103 28.96 -6.91 33.54
C HIS A 103 28.69 -5.39 33.43
N ASN A 104 27.76 -4.83 34.21
CA ASN A 104 27.28 -3.44 34.13
C ASN A 104 28.33 -2.29 34.27
N LYS A 105 29.64 -2.57 34.26
CA LYS A 105 30.69 -1.55 34.27
C LYS A 105 30.64 -0.71 32.98
N SER A 106 30.35 0.57 33.14
CA SER A 106 30.28 1.61 32.12
C SER A 106 30.94 2.87 32.66
N ASP A 107 31.50 3.69 31.77
CA ASP A 107 32.05 5.00 32.15
C ASP A 107 30.93 6.03 32.39
N ILE A 108 29.76 5.81 31.80
CA ILE A 108 28.55 6.63 31.98
C ILE A 108 27.38 5.70 32.31
N MET A 109 27.07 5.59 33.61
CA MET A 109 26.06 4.64 34.11
C MET A 109 24.65 4.96 33.60
N TRP A 110 24.24 6.23 33.54
CA TRP A 110 22.91 6.60 33.02
C TRP A 110 22.73 6.20 31.55
N PHE A 111 23.80 6.31 30.74
CA PHE A 111 23.77 5.94 29.33
C PHE A 111 23.76 4.41 29.15
N TRP A 112 24.46 3.67 30.02
CA TRP A 112 24.32 2.22 30.11
C TRP A 112 22.89 1.81 30.43
N THR A 113 22.25 2.47 31.42
CA THR A 113 20.85 2.20 31.83
C THR A 113 19.86 2.45 30.69
N MET A 114 19.95 3.59 29.99
CA MET A 114 19.10 3.87 28.83
C MET A 114 19.31 2.84 27.71
N SER A 115 20.55 2.39 27.52
CA SER A 115 20.89 1.40 26.49
C SER A 115 20.46 -0.03 26.86
N ILE A 116 20.56 -0.51 28.11
CA ILE A 116 19.98 -1.83 28.47
C ILE A 116 18.44 -1.85 28.34
N VAL A 117 17.77 -0.73 28.64
CA VAL A 117 16.31 -0.61 28.40
C VAL A 117 15.99 -0.65 26.91
N GLY A 118 16.77 0.05 26.07
CA GLY A 118 16.65 -0.01 24.61
C GLY A 118 16.92 -1.40 24.01
N ASP A 119 17.98 -2.08 24.47
CA ASP A 119 18.30 -3.47 24.11
C ASP A 119 17.11 -4.41 24.41
N VAL A 120 16.53 -4.32 25.61
CA VAL A 120 15.36 -5.12 26.03
C VAL A 120 14.14 -4.80 25.18
N TRP A 121 13.89 -3.52 24.88
CA TRP A 121 12.80 -3.11 23.98
C TRP A 121 13.01 -3.62 22.55
N PHE A 122 14.23 -3.60 22.02
CA PHE A 122 14.54 -4.17 20.71
C PHE A 122 14.36 -5.69 20.68
N GLY A 123 14.73 -6.40 21.75
CA GLY A 123 14.45 -7.83 21.91
C GLY A 123 12.94 -8.14 21.93
N PHE A 124 12.16 -7.34 22.67
CA PHE A 124 10.71 -7.45 22.74
C PHE A 124 10.03 -7.13 21.40
N SER A 125 10.33 -5.99 20.80
CA SER A 125 9.78 -5.57 19.50
C SER A 125 10.16 -6.53 18.37
N TRP A 126 11.38 -7.08 18.38
CA TRP A 126 11.74 -8.18 17.48
C TRP A 126 10.86 -9.41 17.70
N LEU A 127 10.70 -9.86 18.95
CA LEU A 127 9.91 -11.05 19.26
C LEU A 127 8.44 -10.90 18.84
N LEU A 128 7.84 -9.72 19.07
CA LEU A 128 6.49 -9.37 18.61
C LEU A 128 6.35 -9.42 17.08
N ASN A 129 7.37 -9.00 16.34
CA ASN A 129 7.40 -9.05 14.87
C ASN A 129 7.69 -10.46 14.32
N GLN A 130 8.46 -11.27 15.06
CA GLN A 130 8.95 -12.57 14.59
C GLN A 130 7.99 -13.73 14.89
N LEU A 131 7.32 -13.73 16.05
CA LEU A 131 6.41 -14.81 16.45
C LEU A 131 5.25 -15.04 15.46
N PRO A 132 4.57 -14.01 14.91
CA PRO A 132 3.51 -14.21 13.92
C PRO A 132 4.02 -14.84 12.61
N LYS A 133 5.31 -14.69 12.28
CA LYS A 133 5.92 -15.21 11.05
C LYS A 133 6.28 -16.69 11.09
N PHE A 134 6.03 -17.40 12.20
CA PHE A 134 6.45 -18.80 12.35
C PHE A 134 5.82 -19.76 11.33
N ASN A 135 4.65 -19.48 10.76
CA ASN A 135 3.93 -20.42 9.89
C ASN A 135 3.24 -19.74 8.69
N PRO A 136 3.99 -19.23 7.69
CA PRO A 136 3.39 -18.54 6.56
C PRO A 136 2.55 -19.46 5.68
N VAL A 137 1.39 -18.97 5.25
CA VAL A 137 0.41 -19.68 4.40
C VAL A 137 0.06 -18.81 3.21
N LYS A 138 0.12 -19.38 2.01
CA LYS A 138 -0.28 -18.73 0.76
C LYS A 138 -1.56 -19.38 0.22
N THR A 139 -2.49 -18.55 -0.24
CA THR A 139 -3.81 -18.98 -0.71
C THR A 139 -4.10 -18.40 -2.09
N ILE A 140 -4.54 -19.27 -3.01
CA ILE A 140 -4.79 -18.93 -4.42
C ILE A 140 -6.22 -19.36 -4.78
N PRO A 141 -7.06 -18.50 -5.38
CA PRO A 141 -8.41 -18.85 -5.81
C PRO A 141 -8.40 -19.91 -6.93
N ASP A 142 -9.52 -20.63 -7.08
CA ASP A 142 -9.74 -21.65 -8.12
C ASP A 142 -10.98 -21.27 -8.94
N LEU A 143 -10.84 -20.23 -9.78
CA LEU A 143 -11.94 -19.61 -10.53
C LEU A 143 -12.73 -20.61 -11.39
N ALA A 144 -12.04 -21.61 -11.97
CA ALA A 144 -12.65 -22.70 -12.73
C ALA A 144 -13.45 -23.70 -11.86
N ALA A 145 -13.34 -23.64 -10.53
CA ALA A 145 -14.26 -24.30 -9.60
C ALA A 145 -15.47 -23.40 -9.29
N LEU A 146 -15.24 -22.10 -9.02
CA LEU A 146 -16.33 -21.15 -8.78
C LEU A 146 -17.31 -21.10 -9.95
N GLN A 147 -16.80 -20.97 -11.18
CA GLN A 147 -17.63 -20.92 -12.40
C GLN A 147 -18.45 -22.21 -12.60
N ARG A 148 -17.90 -23.39 -12.26
CA ARG A 148 -18.60 -24.69 -12.38
C ARG A 148 -19.75 -24.83 -11.39
N HIS A 149 -19.60 -24.36 -10.16
CA HIS A 149 -20.59 -24.57 -9.10
C HIS A 149 -21.55 -23.38 -8.91
N PHE A 150 -21.15 -22.16 -9.28
CA PHE A 150 -21.89 -20.91 -8.99
C PHE A 150 -22.08 -19.99 -10.21
N GLY A 151 -21.55 -20.34 -11.39
CA GLY A 151 -21.65 -19.54 -12.61
C GLY A 151 -23.07 -19.51 -13.19
N TYR A 152 -23.25 -20.02 -14.41
CA TYR A 152 -24.55 -20.20 -15.07
C TYR A 152 -24.84 -21.70 -15.22
N PRO A 153 -25.24 -22.42 -14.15
CA PRO A 153 -25.61 -23.82 -14.27
C PRO A 153 -26.82 -23.95 -15.21
N ASP A 154 -26.72 -24.86 -16.18
CA ASP A 154 -27.80 -25.30 -17.05
C ASP A 154 -28.54 -24.18 -17.82
N GLY A 155 -27.86 -23.05 -18.06
CA GLY A 155 -28.42 -21.86 -18.71
C GLY A 155 -29.30 -20.97 -17.81
N GLY A 156 -29.41 -21.29 -16.51
CA GLY A 156 -30.13 -20.49 -15.54
C GLY A 156 -29.38 -19.23 -15.09
N ALA A 157 -30.06 -18.36 -14.34
CA ALA A 157 -29.48 -17.12 -13.80
C ALA A 157 -28.33 -17.38 -12.81
N SER A 158 -27.38 -16.44 -12.70
CA SER A 158 -26.16 -16.70 -11.93
C SER A 158 -26.42 -16.82 -10.41
N ARG A 159 -25.78 -17.84 -9.82
CA ARG A 159 -25.80 -18.14 -8.37
C ARG A 159 -24.73 -17.36 -7.59
N LEU A 160 -23.97 -16.49 -8.26
CA LEU A 160 -23.00 -15.61 -7.60
C LEU A 160 -23.70 -14.56 -6.70
N PRO A 161 -23.10 -14.21 -5.54
CA PRO A 161 -23.67 -13.26 -4.58
C PRO A 161 -23.66 -11.83 -5.15
N GLY A 162 -24.57 -10.99 -4.67
CA GLY A 162 -24.53 -9.55 -4.96
C GLY A 162 -23.32 -8.89 -4.30
N ILE A 163 -22.63 -8.01 -5.05
CA ILE A 163 -21.48 -7.20 -4.60
C ILE A 163 -21.80 -5.71 -4.80
N ASP A 164 -21.68 -4.92 -3.74
CA ASP A 164 -21.60 -3.47 -3.85
C ASP A 164 -20.14 -3.01 -3.68
N VAL A 165 -19.66 -2.15 -4.58
CA VAL A 165 -18.35 -1.51 -4.49
C VAL A 165 -18.50 -0.08 -4.02
N PHE A 166 -17.89 0.26 -2.88
CA PHE A 166 -17.91 1.58 -2.26
C PHE A 166 -16.61 2.31 -2.55
N VAL A 167 -16.67 3.31 -3.43
CA VAL A 167 -15.60 4.28 -3.64
C VAL A 167 -15.86 5.49 -2.76
N THR A 168 -14.85 6.00 -2.08
CA THR A 168 -14.94 7.26 -1.30
C THR A 168 -13.96 8.29 -1.84
N THR A 169 -14.40 9.52 -2.06
CA THR A 169 -13.53 10.68 -2.31
C THR A 169 -13.80 11.80 -1.29
N ALA A 170 -12.73 12.50 -0.90
CA ALA A 170 -12.74 13.59 0.08
C ALA A 170 -13.20 14.92 -0.54
N ASP A 171 -12.60 15.33 -1.66
CA ASP A 171 -12.94 16.49 -2.49
C ASP A 171 -12.14 16.47 -3.81
N PRO A 172 -12.59 17.17 -4.87
CA PRO A 172 -11.96 17.14 -6.19
C PRO A 172 -10.62 17.91 -6.29
N ILE A 173 -10.10 18.47 -5.19
CA ILE A 173 -8.81 19.16 -5.18
C ILE A 173 -7.74 18.23 -4.62
N ASP A 174 -7.91 17.71 -3.40
CA ASP A 174 -6.93 16.79 -2.79
C ASP A 174 -6.84 15.44 -3.56
N GLU A 175 -7.90 15.05 -4.26
CA GLU A 175 -8.00 13.80 -5.05
C GLU A 175 -8.45 14.09 -6.50
N PRO A 176 -7.62 13.83 -7.52
CA PRO A 176 -7.96 14.18 -8.90
C PRO A 176 -9.21 13.47 -9.45
N ILE A 177 -10.04 14.25 -10.15
CA ILE A 177 -11.29 13.79 -10.78
C ILE A 177 -11.00 12.66 -11.77
N LEU A 178 -9.99 12.81 -12.63
CA LEU A 178 -9.67 11.83 -13.69
C LEU A 178 -9.37 10.42 -13.13
N TYR A 179 -8.58 10.32 -12.06
CA TYR A 179 -8.31 9.03 -11.41
C TYR A 179 -9.56 8.47 -10.74
N THR A 180 -10.36 9.31 -10.09
CA THR A 180 -11.64 8.91 -9.47
C THR A 180 -12.63 8.36 -10.51
N MET A 181 -12.67 8.95 -11.71
CA MET A 181 -13.52 8.45 -12.80
C MET A 181 -12.96 7.18 -13.46
N ASN A 182 -11.64 7.05 -13.60
CA ASN A 182 -10.99 5.81 -14.05
C ASN A 182 -11.18 4.65 -13.08
N CYS A 183 -11.14 4.92 -11.77
CA CYS A 183 -11.50 3.99 -10.70
C CYS A 183 -12.91 3.42 -10.95
N VAL A 184 -13.92 4.29 -11.09
CA VAL A 184 -15.31 3.87 -11.38
C VAL A 184 -15.42 3.10 -12.71
N LEU A 185 -14.80 3.58 -13.80
CA LEU A 185 -14.82 2.88 -15.09
C LEU A 185 -14.24 1.46 -14.99
N SER A 186 -13.17 1.25 -14.20
CA SER A 186 -12.58 -0.07 -13.96
C SER A 186 -13.46 -1.01 -13.13
N ILE A 187 -14.38 -0.47 -12.33
CA ILE A 187 -15.37 -1.24 -11.57
C ILE A 187 -16.52 -1.66 -12.49
N LEU A 188 -16.97 -0.78 -13.40
CA LEU A 188 -18.08 -1.09 -14.32
C LEU A 188 -17.70 -2.11 -15.41
N SER A 189 -16.42 -2.21 -15.78
CA SER A 189 -15.89 -3.13 -16.80
C SER A 189 -15.34 -4.46 -16.25
N VAL A 190 -15.63 -4.79 -14.99
CA VAL A 190 -15.17 -6.02 -14.33
C VAL A 190 -15.95 -7.27 -14.79
N ASP A 191 -15.32 -8.45 -14.72
CA ASP A 191 -15.91 -9.72 -15.17
C ASP A 191 -16.80 -10.34 -14.08
N TYR A 192 -17.96 -9.73 -13.83
CA TYR A 192 -18.96 -10.18 -12.86
C TYR A 192 -20.38 -10.00 -13.42
N PRO A 193 -21.39 -10.81 -13.01
CA PRO A 193 -22.76 -10.63 -13.51
C PRO A 193 -23.30 -9.21 -13.20
N VAL A 194 -23.79 -8.55 -14.23
CA VAL A 194 -24.17 -7.13 -14.21
C VAL A 194 -25.34 -6.82 -13.28
N ASP A 195 -26.26 -7.78 -13.11
CA ASP A 195 -27.39 -7.76 -12.18
C ASP A 195 -27.00 -8.14 -10.73
N ARG A 196 -25.71 -8.43 -10.51
CA ARG A 196 -25.12 -8.73 -9.19
C ARG A 196 -24.08 -7.69 -8.76
N LEU A 197 -23.91 -6.60 -9.50
CA LEU A 197 -22.89 -5.58 -9.23
C LEU A 197 -23.49 -4.17 -9.19
N ALA A 198 -23.08 -3.39 -8.20
CA ALA A 198 -23.32 -1.95 -8.16
C ALA A 198 -22.09 -1.19 -7.65
N CYS A 199 -21.94 0.06 -8.10
CA CYS A 199 -20.88 0.97 -7.71
C CYS A 199 -21.48 2.21 -7.04
N TYR A 200 -20.98 2.56 -5.85
CA TYR A 200 -21.39 3.72 -5.08
C TYR A 200 -20.20 4.66 -4.92
N LEU A 201 -20.25 5.86 -5.51
CA LEU A 201 -19.29 6.93 -5.23
C LEU A 201 -19.82 7.82 -4.12
N SER A 202 -19.15 7.83 -2.97
CA SER A 202 -19.41 8.79 -1.89
C SER A 202 -18.47 9.98 -1.99
N ASP A 203 -19.06 11.16 -2.19
CA ASP A 203 -18.39 12.46 -2.20
C ASP A 203 -18.52 13.14 -0.83
N ASP A 204 -17.40 13.30 -0.11
CA ASP A 204 -17.33 13.96 1.19
C ASP A 204 -17.26 15.51 1.09
N SER A 205 -17.20 16.07 -0.11
CA SER A 205 -17.26 17.52 -0.37
C SER A 205 -18.65 18.01 -0.77
N GLY A 206 -19.46 17.15 -1.37
CA GLY A 206 -20.77 17.48 -1.92
C GLY A 206 -20.69 18.45 -3.10
N ALA A 207 -19.66 18.36 -3.94
CA ALA A 207 -19.37 19.31 -5.00
C ALA A 207 -19.98 18.88 -6.34
N LEU A 208 -20.68 19.80 -7.02
CA LEU A 208 -21.37 19.52 -8.29
C LEU A 208 -20.44 18.91 -9.37
N VAL A 209 -19.17 19.32 -9.40
CA VAL A 209 -18.20 18.84 -10.40
C VAL A 209 -17.96 17.32 -10.31
N LEU A 210 -17.98 16.71 -9.12
CA LEU A 210 -17.85 15.26 -8.97
C LEU A 210 -19.10 14.51 -9.45
N TYR A 211 -20.28 15.11 -9.28
CA TYR A 211 -21.52 14.56 -9.81
C TYR A 211 -21.60 14.66 -11.34
N GLU A 212 -21.26 15.81 -11.94
CA GLU A 212 -21.28 15.95 -13.40
C GLU A 212 -20.15 15.14 -14.07
N ALA A 213 -18.99 14.97 -13.42
CA ALA A 213 -17.96 14.01 -13.85
C ALA A 213 -18.45 12.56 -13.84
N LEU A 214 -19.20 12.15 -12.80
CA LEU A 214 -19.80 10.82 -12.75
C LEU A 214 -20.90 10.64 -13.81
N ALA A 215 -21.60 11.71 -14.17
CA ALA A 215 -22.55 11.70 -15.28
C ALA A 215 -21.85 11.54 -16.65
N GLU A 216 -20.66 12.12 -16.85
CA GLU A 216 -19.83 11.83 -18.03
C GLU A 216 -19.36 10.37 -18.06
N VAL A 217 -19.00 9.77 -16.91
CA VAL A 217 -18.72 8.32 -16.83
C VAL A 217 -19.94 7.50 -17.27
N GLY A 218 -21.16 7.92 -16.89
CA GLY A 218 -22.40 7.30 -17.36
C GLY A 218 -22.61 7.36 -18.88
N LYS A 219 -21.99 8.32 -19.58
CA LYS A 219 -22.02 8.44 -21.06
C LYS A 219 -20.92 7.64 -21.75
N PHE A 220 -19.75 7.52 -21.14
CA PHE A 220 -18.60 6.81 -21.72
C PHE A 220 -18.58 5.30 -21.41
N ALA A 221 -19.15 4.88 -20.28
CA ALA A 221 -19.23 3.46 -19.90
C ALA A 221 -19.94 2.54 -20.94
N PRO A 222 -21.01 2.96 -21.65
CA PRO A 222 -21.61 2.18 -22.75
C PRO A 222 -20.63 1.82 -23.88
N LEU A 223 -19.56 2.60 -24.08
CA LEU A 223 -18.52 2.31 -25.07
C LEU A 223 -17.37 1.49 -24.45
N TRP A 224 -16.88 1.91 -23.28
CA TRP A 224 -15.73 1.27 -22.62
C TRP A 224 -16.02 -0.16 -22.15
N VAL A 225 -17.18 -0.38 -21.52
CA VAL A 225 -17.48 -1.65 -20.85
C VAL A 225 -17.66 -2.80 -21.85
N PRO A 226 -18.42 -2.67 -22.95
CA PRO A 226 -18.49 -3.71 -23.98
C PRO A 226 -17.17 -3.93 -24.71
N PHE A 227 -16.39 -2.88 -25.00
CA PHE A 227 -15.04 -3.03 -25.58
C PHE A 227 -14.13 -3.87 -24.67
N CYS A 228 -14.13 -3.57 -23.36
CA CYS A 228 -13.44 -4.34 -22.34
C CYS A 228 -13.84 -5.82 -22.32
N ARG A 229 -15.14 -6.12 -22.44
CA ARG A 229 -15.68 -7.50 -22.43
C ARG A 229 -15.33 -8.24 -23.73
N LYS A 230 -15.62 -7.63 -24.89
CA LYS A 230 -15.42 -8.19 -26.24
C LYS A 230 -13.97 -8.62 -26.50
N TYR A 231 -13.00 -7.85 -25.99
CA TYR A 231 -11.58 -8.06 -26.24
C TYR A 231 -10.76 -8.48 -25.01
N SER A 232 -11.41 -8.77 -23.87
CA SER A 232 -10.77 -9.17 -22.60
C SER A 232 -9.61 -8.26 -22.17
N ILE A 233 -9.81 -6.94 -22.29
CA ILE A 233 -8.77 -5.92 -22.08
C ILE A 233 -8.40 -5.81 -20.60
N GLU A 234 -7.11 -5.87 -20.29
CA GLU A 234 -6.56 -5.47 -18.98
C GLU A 234 -5.39 -4.47 -19.17
N PRO A 235 -5.20 -3.48 -18.27
CA PRO A 235 -6.03 -3.15 -17.10
C PRO A 235 -7.42 -2.61 -17.45
N ARG A 236 -8.34 -2.60 -16.46
CA ARG A 236 -9.74 -2.17 -16.66
C ARG A 236 -9.95 -0.65 -16.54
N ALA A 237 -8.94 0.11 -16.09
CA ALA A 237 -8.93 1.56 -16.15
C ALA A 237 -8.36 2.06 -17.50
N PRO A 238 -9.09 2.89 -18.26
CA PRO A 238 -8.65 3.33 -19.58
C PRO A 238 -7.36 4.16 -19.57
N GLU A 239 -7.14 5.05 -18.58
CA GLU A 239 -5.87 5.79 -18.45
C GLU A 239 -4.68 4.84 -18.34
N SER A 240 -4.74 3.91 -17.39
CA SER A 240 -3.68 2.93 -17.16
C SER A 240 -3.47 2.01 -18.36
N TYR A 241 -4.53 1.70 -19.11
CA TYR A 241 -4.46 0.91 -20.34
C TYR A 241 -3.72 1.67 -21.45
N PHE A 242 -4.18 2.88 -21.80
CA PHE A 242 -3.59 3.67 -22.89
C PHE A 242 -2.19 4.23 -22.56
N GLU A 243 -1.85 4.44 -21.27
CA GLU A 243 -0.48 4.78 -20.86
C GLU A 243 0.51 3.61 -20.96
N HIS A 244 0.12 2.40 -20.52
CA HIS A 244 1.07 1.32 -20.22
C HIS A 244 1.01 0.13 -21.18
N VAL A 245 -0.06 -0.03 -21.95
CA VAL A 245 -0.16 -1.08 -22.98
C VAL A 245 0.29 -0.52 -24.33
N ALA A 246 1.24 -1.21 -24.96
CA ALA A 246 1.78 -0.78 -26.26
C ALA A 246 0.67 -0.78 -27.33
N PRO A 247 0.52 0.29 -28.14
CA PRO A 247 -0.51 0.37 -29.17
C PRO A 247 -0.48 -0.81 -30.15
N PRO A 248 -1.65 -1.33 -30.57
CA PRO A 248 -1.74 -2.52 -31.39
C PRO A 248 -1.21 -2.28 -32.81
N GLN A 249 -0.43 -3.24 -33.31
CA GLN A 249 0.23 -3.16 -34.61
C GLN A 249 -0.61 -3.82 -35.72
N ALA A 250 -0.72 -3.15 -36.87
CA ALA A 250 -1.37 -3.70 -38.06
C ALA A 250 -0.76 -5.06 -38.46
N GLY A 251 -1.63 -6.01 -38.82
CA GLY A 251 -1.23 -7.38 -39.17
C GLY A 251 -0.99 -8.33 -37.98
N ARG A 252 -0.99 -7.85 -36.72
CA ARG A 252 -0.94 -8.71 -35.52
C ARG A 252 -2.29 -8.97 -34.85
N VAL A 253 -3.31 -8.19 -35.21
CA VAL A 253 -4.66 -8.18 -34.63
C VAL A 253 -5.70 -8.01 -35.75
N THR A 254 -6.98 -8.26 -35.46
CA THR A 254 -8.05 -8.05 -36.44
C THR A 254 -8.21 -6.56 -36.78
N GLN A 255 -8.57 -6.28 -38.04
CA GLN A 255 -8.83 -4.90 -38.49
C GLN A 255 -10.01 -4.27 -37.73
N GLU A 256 -10.97 -5.10 -37.30
CA GLU A 256 -12.06 -4.74 -36.42
C GLU A 256 -11.55 -4.17 -35.09
N PHE A 257 -10.65 -4.89 -34.40
CA PHE A 257 -10.05 -4.42 -33.15
C PHE A 257 -9.27 -3.11 -33.35
N LEU A 258 -8.55 -2.96 -34.46
CA LEU A 258 -7.84 -1.71 -34.79
C LEU A 258 -8.79 -0.53 -35.06
N ASN A 259 -10.04 -0.78 -35.45
CA ASN A 259 -11.04 0.26 -35.65
C ASN A 259 -11.72 0.61 -34.32
N ASP A 260 -12.19 -0.39 -33.57
CA ASP A 260 -12.79 -0.21 -32.25
C ASP A 260 -11.78 0.47 -31.29
N TYR A 261 -10.52 -0.01 -31.19
CA TYR A 261 -9.46 0.58 -30.36
C TYR A 261 -9.24 2.07 -30.65
N ARG A 262 -9.06 2.45 -31.92
CA ARG A 262 -8.77 3.85 -32.31
C ARG A 262 -9.92 4.79 -31.96
N ARG A 263 -11.16 4.31 -32.11
CA ARG A 263 -12.34 5.07 -31.69
C ARG A 263 -12.43 5.20 -30.17
N VAL A 264 -12.29 4.11 -29.44
CA VAL A 264 -12.36 4.12 -27.97
C VAL A 264 -11.27 5.03 -27.37
N GLN A 265 -10.07 5.06 -27.96
CA GLN A 265 -9.02 6.01 -27.59
C GLN A 265 -9.44 7.47 -27.84
N MET A 266 -9.93 7.79 -29.04
CA MET A 266 -10.39 9.15 -29.40
C MET A 266 -11.53 9.64 -28.48
N GLU A 267 -12.53 8.80 -28.24
CA GLU A 267 -13.68 9.11 -27.38
C GLU A 267 -13.27 9.24 -25.89
N TYR A 268 -12.19 8.55 -25.49
CA TYR A 268 -11.57 8.69 -24.17
C TYR A 268 -10.75 9.98 -24.02
N ASP A 269 -10.02 10.38 -25.05
CA ASP A 269 -9.30 11.66 -25.08
C ASP A 269 -10.28 12.86 -25.07
N GLU A 270 -11.41 12.76 -25.78
CA GLU A 270 -12.50 13.73 -25.63
C GLU A 270 -13.14 13.70 -24.23
N PHE A 271 -13.33 12.53 -23.63
CA PHE A 271 -13.87 12.39 -22.27
C PHE A 271 -12.98 13.09 -21.24
N LYS A 272 -11.64 12.98 -21.35
CA LYS A 272 -10.69 13.76 -20.54
C LYS A 272 -10.89 15.26 -20.74
N ALA A 273 -10.89 15.74 -21.99
CA ALA A 273 -11.11 17.15 -22.29
C ALA A 273 -12.46 17.68 -21.78
N ARG A 274 -13.51 16.84 -21.75
CA ARG A 274 -14.79 17.18 -21.10
C ARG A 274 -14.64 17.31 -19.58
N LEU A 275 -13.99 16.37 -18.91
CA LEU A 275 -13.75 16.42 -17.45
C LEU A 275 -12.94 17.67 -17.04
N ASP A 276 -11.85 17.97 -17.74
CA ASP A 276 -10.97 19.10 -17.42
C ASP A 276 -11.66 20.46 -17.57
N ASN A 277 -12.62 20.56 -18.50
CA ASN A 277 -13.42 21.76 -18.74
C ASN A 277 -14.66 21.86 -17.82
N LEU A 278 -15.03 20.82 -17.05
CA LEU A 278 -16.21 20.85 -16.17
C LEU A 278 -16.21 22.00 -15.15
N PRO A 279 -15.12 22.31 -14.40
CA PRO A 279 -15.13 23.40 -13.42
C PRO A 279 -15.50 24.74 -14.05
N ASP A 280 -14.94 25.01 -15.23
CA ASP A 280 -15.12 26.25 -15.99
C ASP A 280 -16.51 26.31 -16.63
N ALA A 281 -17.01 25.18 -17.16
CA ALA A 281 -18.37 25.07 -17.70
C ALA A 281 -19.45 25.27 -16.62
N ILE A 282 -19.29 24.66 -15.44
CA ILE A 282 -20.20 24.82 -14.30
C ILE A 282 -20.20 26.27 -13.82
N ARG A 283 -19.02 26.91 -13.74
CA ARG A 283 -18.88 28.32 -13.35
C ARG A 283 -19.59 29.25 -14.33
N LYS A 284 -19.23 29.21 -15.61
CA LYS A 284 -19.83 30.04 -16.68
C LYS A 284 -21.36 29.86 -16.75
N ARG A 285 -21.85 28.62 -16.64
CA ARG A 285 -23.28 28.31 -16.56
C ARG A 285 -23.96 28.92 -15.34
N SER A 286 -23.31 28.87 -14.18
CA SER A 286 -23.84 29.44 -12.93
C SER A 286 -23.88 30.97 -12.96
N ASP A 287 -22.84 31.63 -13.51
CA ASP A 287 -22.82 33.08 -13.71
C ASP A 287 -23.96 33.57 -14.65
N VAL A 288 -24.29 32.79 -15.69
CA VAL A 288 -25.45 33.07 -16.57
C VAL A 288 -26.78 32.92 -15.83
N TYR A 289 -27.01 31.82 -15.10
CA TYR A 289 -28.27 31.65 -14.36
C TYR A 289 -28.44 32.65 -13.20
N ASN A 290 -27.34 33.06 -12.56
CA ASN A 290 -27.37 34.08 -11.50
C ASN A 290 -27.68 35.47 -12.08
N SER A 291 -27.04 35.89 -13.19
CA SER A 291 -27.30 37.21 -13.78
C SER A 291 -28.73 37.36 -14.34
N VAL A 292 -29.33 36.30 -14.87
CA VAL A 292 -30.76 36.27 -15.29
C VAL A 292 -31.73 36.37 -14.10
N ARG A 293 -31.28 36.11 -12.87
CA ARG A 293 -32.11 36.10 -11.64
C ARG A 293 -31.73 37.15 -10.60
N ASP A 294 -30.89 38.12 -10.93
CA ASP A 294 -30.37 39.11 -9.97
C ASP A 294 -31.37 40.24 -9.64
N ALA A 295 -32.56 39.84 -9.18
CA ALA A 295 -33.61 40.72 -8.70
C ALA A 295 -33.50 40.92 -7.17
N GLY A 296 -32.37 41.46 -6.72
CA GLY A 296 -32.22 41.96 -5.34
C GLY A 296 -31.09 41.38 -4.48
N GLY A 297 -29.95 41.00 -5.06
CA GLY A 297 -28.76 40.67 -4.26
C GLY A 297 -28.82 39.30 -3.56
N ALA A 298 -29.42 38.31 -4.22
CA ALA A 298 -29.46 36.93 -3.73
C ALA A 298 -28.06 36.28 -3.69
N GLN A 299 -27.89 35.25 -2.85
CA GLN A 299 -26.64 34.48 -2.80
C GLN A 299 -26.42 33.73 -4.13
N LYS A 300 -25.19 33.77 -4.65
CA LYS A 300 -24.83 33.17 -5.94
C LYS A 300 -24.93 31.65 -5.91
N ALA A 301 -26.01 31.12 -6.48
CA ALA A 301 -26.23 29.68 -6.54
C ALA A 301 -25.31 29.00 -7.55
N THR A 302 -24.96 27.73 -7.28
CA THR A 302 -24.33 26.84 -8.25
C THR A 302 -25.40 26.02 -8.96
N TRP A 303 -25.42 26.05 -10.29
CA TRP A 303 -26.53 25.54 -11.09
C TRP A 303 -26.16 24.26 -11.85
N MET A 304 -26.99 23.22 -11.75
CA MET A 304 -26.93 22.01 -12.57
C MET A 304 -27.27 22.29 -14.04
N ALA A 305 -26.82 21.42 -14.95
CA ALA A 305 -27.14 21.50 -16.38
C ALA A 305 -28.65 21.55 -16.73
N ASN A 306 -29.53 21.09 -15.84
CA ASN A 306 -30.99 21.12 -16.01
C ASN A 306 -31.66 22.43 -15.53
N GLY A 307 -30.90 23.47 -15.18
CA GLY A 307 -31.44 24.75 -14.70
C GLY A 307 -32.01 24.71 -13.28
N THR A 308 -31.62 23.73 -12.46
CA THR A 308 -31.95 23.69 -11.01
C THR A 308 -30.71 23.92 -10.16
N GLN A 309 -30.89 24.48 -8.95
CA GLN A 309 -29.79 24.74 -8.02
C GLN A 309 -29.25 23.43 -7.43
N TRP A 310 -27.94 23.37 -7.20
CA TRP A 310 -27.28 22.21 -6.59
C TRP A 310 -27.55 22.19 -5.07
N PRO A 311 -28.07 21.08 -4.48
CA PRO A 311 -28.35 21.02 -3.04
C PRO A 311 -27.11 20.86 -2.14
N GLY A 312 -25.93 20.60 -2.72
CA GLY A 312 -24.68 20.42 -1.99
C GLY A 312 -23.89 21.72 -1.79
N THR A 313 -22.57 21.59 -1.77
CA THR A 313 -21.61 22.71 -1.70
C THR A 313 -21.62 23.53 -3.00
N TRP A 314 -21.75 24.85 -2.87
CA TRP A 314 -21.63 25.81 -3.98
C TRP A 314 -20.17 26.27 -4.20
N ILE A 315 -19.90 26.79 -5.40
CA ILE A 315 -18.62 27.43 -5.77
C ILE A 315 -18.37 28.67 -4.88
N ASP A 316 -19.36 29.57 -4.83
CA ASP A 316 -19.42 30.67 -3.87
C ASP A 316 -20.11 30.15 -2.59
N PRO A 317 -19.42 30.00 -1.45
CA PRO A 317 -19.98 29.29 -0.29
C PRO A 317 -21.12 30.06 0.39
N ALA A 318 -22.28 29.42 0.51
CA ALA A 318 -23.51 30.01 1.03
C ALA A 318 -23.92 29.43 2.40
N GLU A 319 -25.04 29.93 2.93
CA GLU A 319 -25.72 29.26 4.05
C GLU A 319 -26.35 27.95 3.57
N ASN A 320 -26.19 26.88 4.36
CA ASN A 320 -26.61 25.50 4.03
C ASN A 320 -26.04 24.90 2.71
N HIS A 321 -25.09 25.58 2.06
CA HIS A 321 -24.49 25.19 0.77
C HIS A 321 -22.97 25.39 0.73
N ARG A 322 -22.26 24.83 1.71
CA ARG A 322 -20.79 24.92 1.82
C ARG A 322 -20.15 23.61 2.30
N LYS A 323 -18.85 23.42 2.06
CA LYS A 323 -18.12 22.21 2.49
C LYS A 323 -18.26 22.00 4.01
N GLY A 324 -18.91 20.90 4.41
CA GLY A 324 -19.23 20.62 5.82
C GLY A 324 -20.56 21.19 6.35
N HIS A 325 -21.34 21.89 5.53
CA HIS A 325 -22.71 22.32 5.82
C HIS A 325 -23.58 22.24 4.56
N HIS A 326 -24.21 21.07 4.33
CA HIS A 326 -25.13 20.85 3.21
C HIS A 326 -26.07 19.65 3.45
N ALA A 327 -27.19 19.66 2.72
CA ALA A 327 -28.18 18.60 2.68
C ALA A 327 -27.61 17.27 2.13
N PRO A 328 -28.25 16.12 2.43
CA PRO A 328 -27.90 14.84 1.82
C PRO A 328 -28.32 14.78 0.34
N ILE A 329 -27.55 14.04 -0.46
CA ILE A 329 -27.76 13.84 -1.89
C ILE A 329 -27.63 12.35 -2.19
N ALA A 330 -28.62 11.78 -2.86
CA ALA A 330 -28.54 10.45 -3.47
C ALA A 330 -29.08 10.54 -4.90
N LYS A 331 -28.27 10.14 -5.89
CA LYS A 331 -28.63 10.18 -7.31
C LYS A 331 -28.14 8.91 -8.00
N VAL A 332 -29.06 8.15 -8.59
CA VAL A 332 -28.74 7.03 -9.47
C VAL A 332 -28.35 7.61 -10.83
N VAL A 333 -27.13 7.32 -11.28
CA VAL A 333 -26.57 7.77 -12.58
C VAL A 333 -26.79 6.69 -13.64
N LEU A 334 -26.56 5.42 -13.28
CA LEU A 334 -26.94 4.26 -14.10
C LEU A 334 -27.92 3.41 -13.29
N ASN A 335 -29.12 3.20 -13.84
CA ASN A 335 -30.15 2.34 -13.23
C ASN A 335 -29.70 0.88 -13.12
N HIS A 336 -30.32 0.12 -12.22
CA HIS A 336 -30.12 -1.34 -12.15
C HIS A 336 -30.57 -2.03 -13.45
N PRO A 337 -29.81 -2.98 -14.03
CA PRO A 337 -30.14 -3.65 -15.30
C PRO A 337 -31.57 -4.20 -15.40
N SER A 338 -32.14 -4.65 -14.28
CA SER A 338 -33.50 -5.19 -14.21
C SER A 338 -34.61 -4.16 -14.38
N ARG A 339 -34.31 -2.85 -14.46
CA ARG A 339 -35.30 -1.76 -14.59
C ARG A 339 -35.44 -1.22 -16.02
N GLY A 340 -34.84 -1.90 -17.00
CA GLY A 340 -34.89 -1.54 -18.43
C GLY A 340 -33.52 -1.19 -19.00
N GLN A 341 -33.41 -1.18 -20.33
CA GLN A 341 -32.19 -0.75 -21.02
C GLN A 341 -31.89 0.74 -20.74
N HIS A 342 -30.60 1.08 -20.65
CA HIS A 342 -30.17 2.47 -20.76
C HIS A 342 -30.53 3.00 -22.17
N PRO A 343 -30.83 4.29 -22.34
CA PRO A 343 -31.12 4.84 -23.65
C PRO A 343 -29.90 4.65 -24.58
N ILE A 344 -30.09 3.82 -25.60
CA ILE A 344 -29.06 3.49 -26.59
C ILE A 344 -28.76 4.75 -27.40
N THR A 345 -27.51 5.22 -27.36
CA THR A 345 -27.00 6.13 -28.40
C THR A 345 -26.98 5.39 -29.73
N GLU A 346 -27.60 5.95 -30.77
CA GLU A 346 -27.78 5.31 -32.09
C GLU A 346 -26.47 5.17 -32.90
N SER A 347 -25.49 4.43 -32.38
CA SER A 347 -24.39 3.85 -33.16
C SER A 347 -23.71 2.71 -32.37
N ASN A 348 -23.71 1.49 -32.91
CA ASN A 348 -22.51 0.65 -33.16
C ASN A 348 -22.83 -0.84 -33.45
N PRO A 349 -23.08 -1.20 -34.72
CA PRO A 349 -23.25 -2.60 -35.12
C PRO A 349 -22.03 -3.51 -34.86
N SER A 350 -20.81 -2.97 -34.69
CA SER A 350 -19.60 -3.77 -34.45
C SER A 350 -19.48 -4.30 -33.01
N ILE A 351 -20.08 -3.64 -32.02
CA ILE A 351 -19.89 -3.96 -30.59
C ILE A 351 -21.10 -4.74 -30.02
N ALA A 352 -22.26 -4.65 -30.67
CA ALA A 352 -23.56 -5.20 -30.27
C ALA A 352 -23.67 -6.74 -30.16
N THR A 353 -22.57 -7.50 -30.29
CA THR A 353 -22.52 -8.96 -30.08
C THR A 353 -22.24 -9.35 -28.63
N THR A 354 -22.01 -8.38 -27.75
CA THR A 354 -21.65 -8.57 -26.33
C THR A 354 -22.76 -8.01 -25.43
N ASP A 355 -22.88 -8.49 -24.18
CA ASP A 355 -23.83 -7.93 -23.21
C ASP A 355 -23.51 -6.45 -22.91
N GLU A 356 -24.35 -5.54 -23.39
CA GLU A 356 -24.21 -4.08 -23.27
C GLU A 356 -24.66 -3.53 -21.91
N ARG A 357 -25.30 -4.35 -21.06
CA ARG A 357 -25.86 -3.90 -19.77
C ARG A 357 -24.74 -3.44 -18.81
N LEU A 358 -24.99 -2.35 -18.11
CA LEU A 358 -24.03 -1.75 -17.18
C LEU A 358 -24.43 -1.99 -15.71
N PRO A 359 -23.48 -2.20 -14.79
CA PRO A 359 -23.76 -2.25 -13.36
C PRO A 359 -24.40 -0.94 -12.87
N MET A 360 -25.21 -1.02 -11.81
CA MET A 360 -25.87 0.16 -11.22
C MET A 360 -24.81 1.15 -10.69
N LEU A 361 -24.97 2.45 -10.96
CA LEU A 361 -24.04 3.49 -10.52
C LEU A 361 -24.78 4.56 -9.72
N VAL A 362 -24.31 4.82 -8.49
CA VAL A 362 -24.97 5.72 -7.54
C VAL A 362 -23.98 6.76 -7.01
N TYR A 363 -24.31 8.05 -7.17
CA TYR A 363 -23.67 9.15 -6.44
C TYR A 363 -24.36 9.32 -5.09
N VAL A 364 -23.55 9.40 -4.03
CA VAL A 364 -23.99 9.71 -2.67
C VAL A 364 -23.15 10.87 -2.13
N SER A 365 -23.79 11.86 -1.53
CA SER A 365 -23.14 12.76 -0.58
C SER A 365 -24.00 12.83 0.66
N ARG A 366 -23.41 12.61 1.83
CA ARG A 366 -24.14 12.57 3.10
C ARG A 366 -24.35 13.97 3.66
N GLU A 367 -25.41 14.14 4.42
CA GLU A 367 -25.64 15.38 5.18
C GLU A 367 -24.45 15.71 6.06
N LYS A 368 -24.11 17.00 6.14
CA LYS A 368 -23.07 17.53 7.04
C LYS A 368 -23.58 18.81 7.68
N ASN A 369 -23.34 18.95 8.98
CA ASN A 369 -23.75 20.11 9.78
C ASN A 369 -22.58 20.53 10.71
N PRO A 370 -22.26 21.83 10.86
CA PRO A 370 -21.11 22.30 11.65
C PRO A 370 -21.05 21.85 13.11
N GLY A 371 -22.21 21.52 13.71
CA GLY A 371 -22.29 21.04 15.10
C GLY A 371 -22.02 19.55 15.30
N TYR A 372 -21.73 18.77 14.24
CA TYR A 372 -21.63 17.31 14.29
C TYR A 372 -20.33 16.80 13.64
N ASP A 373 -19.57 15.95 14.35
CA ASP A 373 -18.42 15.27 13.75
C ASP A 373 -18.87 14.22 12.73
N HIS A 374 -18.56 14.46 11.46
CA HIS A 374 -18.87 13.56 10.36
C HIS A 374 -17.97 12.32 10.28
N ASN A 375 -16.99 12.12 11.17
CA ASN A 375 -16.17 10.91 11.27
C ASN A 375 -15.39 10.54 9.96
N LYS A 376 -15.17 11.53 9.07
CA LYS A 376 -14.37 11.39 7.83
C LYS A 376 -14.78 10.15 7.01
N LYS A 377 -13.82 9.44 6.38
CA LYS A 377 -14.07 8.24 5.53
C LYS A 377 -14.88 7.14 6.23
N ALA A 378 -14.71 6.92 7.54
CA ALA A 378 -15.51 5.93 8.27
C ALA A 378 -17.01 6.29 8.29
N GLY A 379 -17.34 7.58 8.49
CA GLY A 379 -18.72 8.06 8.39
C GLY A 379 -19.30 8.02 6.97
N ALA A 380 -18.46 8.10 5.93
CA ALA A 380 -18.86 7.98 4.53
C ALA A 380 -19.24 6.53 4.18
N LEU A 381 -18.37 5.57 4.50
CA LEU A 381 -18.62 4.13 4.32
C LEU A 381 -19.87 3.66 5.07
N ASN A 382 -20.07 4.14 6.30
CA ASN A 382 -21.27 3.87 7.08
C ASN A 382 -22.55 4.47 6.45
N ALA A 383 -22.45 5.56 5.68
CA ALA A 383 -23.59 6.12 4.94
C ALA A 383 -23.86 5.32 3.65
N GLN A 384 -22.82 4.94 2.90
CA GLN A 384 -22.93 4.05 1.73
C GLN A 384 -23.57 2.71 2.11
N LEU A 385 -23.17 2.10 3.24
CA LEU A 385 -23.77 0.87 3.77
C LEU A 385 -25.29 0.98 3.94
N ARG A 386 -25.79 2.11 4.43
CA ARG A 386 -27.23 2.34 4.61
C ARG A 386 -27.96 2.63 3.30
N ALA A 387 -27.31 3.28 2.33
CA ALA A 387 -27.87 3.49 1.00
C ALA A 387 -27.95 2.18 0.20
N SER A 388 -26.87 1.39 0.24
CA SER A 388 -26.76 0.03 -0.29
C SER A 388 -27.90 -0.86 0.16
N ALA A 389 -28.12 -0.97 1.49
CA ALA A 389 -29.17 -1.79 2.08
C ALA A 389 -30.61 -1.43 1.62
N LEU A 390 -30.82 -0.25 1.05
CA LEU A 390 -32.12 0.21 0.52
C LEU A 390 -32.21 0.13 -1.02
N LEU A 391 -31.09 0.05 -1.73
CA LEU A 391 -31.04 0.19 -3.20
C LEU A 391 -30.66 -1.11 -3.93
N SER A 392 -29.73 -1.89 -3.38
CA SER A 392 -29.27 -3.19 -3.92
C SER A 392 -29.26 -4.31 -2.88
N ASN A 393 -29.01 -4.00 -1.61
CA ASN A 393 -28.90 -4.93 -0.49
C ASN A 393 -27.94 -6.11 -0.79
N ALA A 394 -26.74 -5.79 -1.29
CA ALA A 394 -25.73 -6.78 -1.62
C ALA A 394 -25.27 -7.58 -0.40
N GLN A 395 -24.88 -8.83 -0.65
CA GLN A 395 -24.41 -9.76 0.38
C GLN A 395 -22.94 -9.50 0.74
N LEU A 396 -22.16 -8.97 -0.22
CA LEU A 396 -20.75 -8.66 -0.07
C LEU A 396 -20.50 -7.18 -0.41
N ILE A 397 -19.54 -6.57 0.27
CA ILE A 397 -19.17 -5.16 0.08
C ILE A 397 -17.66 -5.05 -0.10
N ILE A 398 -17.24 -4.23 -1.07
CA ILE A 398 -15.84 -3.92 -1.34
C ILE A 398 -15.61 -2.44 -1.04
N ASN A 399 -14.84 -2.14 0.01
CA ASN A 399 -14.34 -0.78 0.22
C ASN A 399 -13.13 -0.54 -0.70
N PHE A 400 -13.17 0.56 -1.44
CA PHE A 400 -12.20 0.89 -2.48
C PHE A 400 -11.79 2.36 -2.40
N ASP A 401 -10.52 2.64 -2.67
CA ASP A 401 -9.95 3.99 -2.63
C ASP A 401 -9.91 4.57 -4.05
N CYS A 402 -10.28 5.85 -4.21
CA CYS A 402 -10.49 6.48 -5.52
C CYS A 402 -9.22 6.67 -6.37
N ASP A 403 -8.04 6.47 -5.78
CA ASP A 403 -6.74 6.44 -6.45
C ASP A 403 -6.27 5.02 -6.81
N HIS A 404 -7.12 4.02 -6.59
CA HIS A 404 -6.90 2.63 -7.00
C HIS A 404 -7.88 2.24 -8.11
N TYR A 405 -7.51 1.22 -8.89
CA TYR A 405 -8.34 0.69 -9.97
C TYR A 405 -8.24 -0.84 -10.06
N ILE A 406 -9.22 -1.46 -10.73
CA ILE A 406 -9.20 -2.91 -11.00
C ILE A 406 -8.20 -3.21 -12.10
N ASN A 407 -7.07 -3.82 -11.74
CA ASN A 407 -6.03 -4.19 -12.69
C ASN A 407 -6.37 -5.52 -13.37
N ASN A 408 -6.81 -6.52 -12.61
CA ASN A 408 -7.29 -7.80 -13.15
C ASN A 408 -8.79 -8.00 -12.88
N SER A 409 -9.59 -8.27 -13.90
CA SER A 409 -11.06 -8.33 -13.79
C SER A 409 -11.59 -9.51 -13.01
N GLN A 410 -10.80 -10.57 -12.85
CA GLN A 410 -11.19 -11.72 -12.04
C GLN A 410 -10.99 -11.49 -10.53
N ALA A 411 -10.63 -10.27 -10.10
CA ALA A 411 -10.42 -9.91 -8.70
C ALA A 411 -11.67 -10.13 -7.81
N LEU A 412 -12.87 -9.79 -8.28
CA LEU A 412 -14.08 -9.92 -7.47
C LEU A 412 -14.47 -11.40 -7.29
N SER A 413 -14.52 -12.13 -8.40
CA SER A 413 -14.67 -13.60 -8.43
C SER A 413 -13.61 -14.30 -7.56
N SER A 414 -12.37 -13.79 -7.56
CA SER A 414 -11.29 -14.29 -6.71
C SER A 414 -11.52 -14.06 -5.21
N ALA A 415 -12.24 -13.00 -4.81
CA ALA A 415 -12.67 -12.80 -3.43
C ALA A 415 -13.82 -13.76 -3.06
N VAL A 416 -14.80 -13.91 -3.95
CA VAL A 416 -15.96 -14.81 -3.78
C VAL A 416 -15.51 -16.28 -3.58
N CYS A 417 -14.44 -16.71 -4.26
CA CYS A 417 -13.79 -18.01 -4.02
C CYS A 417 -13.42 -18.29 -2.56
N PHE A 418 -13.17 -17.27 -1.73
CA PHE A 418 -12.88 -17.47 -0.30
C PHE A 418 -14.14 -17.37 0.57
N MET A 419 -15.09 -16.49 0.20
CA MET A 419 -16.36 -16.33 0.93
C MET A 419 -17.28 -17.56 0.80
N LEU A 420 -17.20 -18.29 -0.32
CA LEU A 420 -18.05 -19.47 -0.59
C LEU A 420 -17.32 -20.83 -0.44
N ASP A 421 -16.05 -20.87 -0.02
CA ASP A 421 -15.34 -22.15 0.18
C ASP A 421 -15.79 -22.84 1.47
N GLN A 422 -16.22 -24.10 1.35
CA GLN A 422 -16.82 -24.86 2.44
C GLN A 422 -15.98 -25.01 3.72
N ARG A 423 -14.67 -24.74 3.68
CA ARG A 423 -13.76 -24.92 4.84
C ARG A 423 -13.73 -23.72 5.77
N ASP A 424 -13.68 -22.52 5.20
CA ASP A 424 -13.36 -21.26 5.89
C ASP A 424 -14.41 -20.16 5.58
N GLY A 425 -15.29 -20.32 4.59
CA GLY A 425 -16.21 -19.30 4.06
C GLY A 425 -17.19 -18.74 5.09
N ASP A 426 -18.00 -19.60 5.72
CA ASP A 426 -18.94 -19.24 6.80
C ASP A 426 -18.27 -18.56 8.02
N ASN A 427 -16.93 -18.59 8.10
CA ASN A 427 -16.12 -17.97 9.15
C ASN A 427 -15.25 -16.80 8.65
N THR A 428 -15.30 -16.45 7.35
CA THR A 428 -14.47 -15.40 6.74
C THR A 428 -15.26 -14.09 6.62
N ALA A 429 -14.85 -13.08 7.38
CA ALA A 429 -15.51 -11.76 7.36
C ALA A 429 -14.97 -10.82 6.26
N PHE A 430 -13.72 -10.99 5.81
CA PHE A 430 -13.14 -10.22 4.71
C PHE A 430 -11.98 -10.93 4.01
N VAL A 431 -11.79 -10.59 2.74
CA VAL A 431 -10.66 -11.01 1.91
C VAL A 431 -9.77 -9.80 1.64
N GLN A 432 -8.53 -9.84 2.10
CA GLN A 432 -7.55 -8.77 1.85
C GLN A 432 -6.68 -9.14 0.64
N PHE A 433 -6.38 -8.13 -0.17
CA PHE A 433 -5.47 -8.21 -1.32
C PHE A 433 -4.22 -7.35 -1.07
N PRO A 434 -3.10 -7.62 -1.76
CA PRO A 434 -1.98 -6.68 -1.80
C PRO A 434 -2.40 -5.37 -2.51
N GLN A 435 -1.98 -4.22 -1.99
CA GLN A 435 -1.97 -2.97 -2.75
C GLN A 435 -0.68 -2.88 -3.58
N ARG A 436 -0.80 -2.31 -4.79
CA ARG A 436 0.30 -2.04 -5.72
C ARG A 436 0.17 -0.64 -6.29
N PHE A 437 1.26 -0.12 -6.82
CA PHE A 437 1.35 1.24 -7.35
C PHE A 437 2.23 1.29 -8.59
N ASP A 438 1.85 2.10 -9.58
CA ASP A 438 2.49 2.10 -10.90
C ASP A 438 3.47 3.29 -11.07
N ASN A 439 3.23 4.40 -10.36
CA ASN A 439 4.06 5.61 -10.39
C ASN A 439 5.34 5.54 -9.52
N VAL A 440 5.89 4.35 -9.27
CA VAL A 440 7.07 4.16 -8.41
C VAL A 440 8.34 4.04 -9.26
N ASP A 441 9.41 4.73 -8.86
CA ASP A 441 10.67 4.70 -9.62
C ASP A 441 11.30 3.30 -9.66
N PRO A 442 12.06 2.94 -10.72
CA PRO A 442 12.66 1.60 -10.84
C PRO A 442 13.63 1.19 -9.71
N THR A 443 14.04 2.12 -8.84
CA THR A 443 14.90 1.85 -7.66
C THR A 443 14.14 1.87 -6.34
N ASP A 444 12.82 2.14 -6.35
CA ASP A 444 11.91 2.38 -5.21
C ASP A 444 12.58 3.13 -4.05
N ARG A 445 12.99 4.39 -4.29
CA ARG A 445 13.80 5.20 -3.37
C ARG A 445 13.15 5.37 -1.98
N TYR A 446 11.82 5.42 -1.92
CA TYR A 446 11.04 5.68 -0.71
C TYR A 446 10.23 4.47 -0.20
N GLY A 447 10.51 3.27 -0.71
CA GLY A 447 9.86 2.02 -0.27
C GLY A 447 8.34 2.04 -0.44
N ASN A 448 7.84 2.64 -1.53
CA ASN A 448 6.41 2.82 -1.80
C ASN A 448 5.69 1.50 -2.04
N HIS A 449 6.31 0.50 -2.69
CA HIS A 449 5.66 -0.81 -2.91
C HIS A 449 5.40 -1.61 -1.62
N ASN A 450 6.11 -1.30 -0.52
CA ASN A 450 5.98 -1.97 0.78
C ASN A 450 5.99 -3.52 0.70
N ARG A 451 6.82 -4.09 -0.17
CA ARG A 451 6.84 -5.53 -0.51
C ARG A 451 7.03 -6.44 0.70
N VAL A 452 7.85 -6.04 1.68
CA VAL A 452 8.09 -6.82 2.91
C VAL A 452 6.81 -7.00 3.74
N PHE A 453 5.92 -6.00 3.76
CA PHE A 453 4.64 -6.07 4.46
C PHE A 453 3.62 -6.91 3.68
N PHE A 454 3.37 -6.58 2.40
CA PHE A 454 2.33 -7.24 1.61
C PHE A 454 2.70 -8.66 1.15
N ASP A 455 3.95 -8.90 0.74
CA ASP A 455 4.36 -10.19 0.19
C ASP A 455 5.07 -11.06 1.26
N GLY A 456 5.43 -10.49 2.42
CA GLY A 456 5.97 -11.20 3.59
C GLY A 456 4.98 -11.28 4.78
N THR A 457 4.73 -10.17 5.45
CA THR A 457 3.93 -10.13 6.69
C THR A 457 2.47 -10.58 6.50
N MET A 458 1.78 -10.21 5.41
CA MET A 458 0.40 -10.68 5.19
C MET A 458 0.32 -12.21 5.01
N LEU A 459 1.29 -12.82 4.32
CA LEU A 459 1.37 -14.29 4.19
C LEU A 459 1.65 -14.99 5.53
N ALA A 460 2.34 -14.33 6.45
CA ALA A 460 2.49 -14.82 7.82
C ALA A 460 1.15 -14.82 8.59
N LEU A 461 0.43 -13.69 8.59
CA LEU A 461 -0.84 -13.54 9.32
C LEU A 461 -1.97 -14.42 8.75
N ASN A 462 -1.96 -14.65 7.44
CA ASN A 462 -2.83 -15.62 6.76
C ASN A 462 -2.65 -17.07 7.25
N GLY A 463 -1.54 -17.37 7.95
CA GLY A 463 -1.31 -18.64 8.64
C GLY A 463 -1.89 -18.73 10.05
N LEU A 464 -2.55 -17.68 10.54
CA LEU A 464 -3.12 -17.55 11.89
C LEU A 464 -4.65 -17.37 11.82
N GLN A 465 -5.17 -16.23 12.27
CA GLN A 465 -6.58 -15.85 12.16
C GLN A 465 -6.88 -15.11 10.85
N GLY A 466 -5.86 -14.53 10.20
CA GLY A 466 -5.97 -13.86 8.91
C GLY A 466 -5.17 -12.56 8.82
N PRO A 467 -4.99 -11.98 7.62
CA PRO A 467 -4.42 -10.63 7.47
C PRO A 467 -5.25 -9.59 8.23
N SER A 468 -4.58 -8.61 8.84
CA SER A 468 -5.23 -7.41 9.37
C SER A 468 -5.85 -6.61 8.23
N TYR A 469 -7.04 -6.06 8.43
CA TYR A 469 -7.54 -4.99 7.57
C TYR A 469 -6.65 -3.74 7.73
N LEU A 470 -6.49 -2.94 6.67
CA LEU A 470 -5.59 -1.78 6.68
C LEU A 470 -6.07 -0.67 7.64
N ASP A 471 -7.38 -0.52 7.84
CA ASP A 471 -7.90 0.03 9.09
C ASP A 471 -7.86 -1.06 10.18
N ILE A 472 -6.77 -1.03 10.94
CA ILE A 472 -6.45 -2.04 11.96
C ILE A 472 -7.50 -2.12 13.08
N VAL A 473 -8.24 -1.04 13.36
CA VAL A 473 -9.23 -1.00 14.45
C VAL A 473 -10.47 -1.81 14.06
N THR A 474 -10.97 -1.61 12.84
CA THR A 474 -12.09 -2.39 12.30
C THR A 474 -11.71 -3.87 12.17
N GLY A 475 -10.52 -4.18 11.63
CA GLY A 475 -10.00 -5.55 11.56
C GLY A 475 -9.88 -6.24 12.93
N PHE A 476 -9.33 -5.53 13.93
CA PHE A 476 -9.20 -6.02 15.29
C PHE A 476 -10.56 -6.31 15.95
N ARG A 477 -11.56 -5.44 15.75
CA ARG A 477 -12.91 -5.65 16.30
C ARG A 477 -13.61 -6.85 15.67
N ILE A 478 -13.44 -7.07 14.36
CA ILE A 478 -13.96 -8.23 13.63
C ILE A 478 -13.30 -9.53 14.14
N HIS A 479 -11.96 -9.61 14.17
CA HIS A 479 -11.24 -10.74 14.76
C HIS A 479 -11.58 -10.93 16.25
N GLY A 480 -11.90 -9.84 16.96
CA GLY A 480 -12.36 -9.81 18.34
C GLY A 480 -13.65 -10.59 18.62
N GLN A 481 -14.51 -10.72 17.61
CA GLN A 481 -15.76 -11.49 17.66
C GLN A 481 -15.56 -12.97 17.27
N GLY A 482 -14.37 -13.35 16.79
CA GLY A 482 -14.00 -14.73 16.41
C GLY A 482 -13.89 -14.97 14.91
N TRP A 483 -14.29 -14.00 14.07
CA TRP A 483 -14.17 -14.08 12.62
C TRP A 483 -12.72 -14.26 12.16
N ARG A 484 -12.56 -14.92 11.01
CA ARG A 484 -11.31 -15.05 10.26
C ARG A 484 -11.28 -14.02 9.13
N SER A 485 -10.09 -13.83 8.55
CA SER A 485 -9.92 -13.17 7.25
C SER A 485 -8.95 -13.97 6.38
N MET A 486 -9.01 -13.76 5.08
CA MET A 486 -8.21 -14.50 4.10
C MET A 486 -7.36 -13.55 3.25
N TYR A 487 -6.15 -13.96 2.87
CA TYR A 487 -5.30 -13.21 1.95
C TYR A 487 -5.33 -13.81 0.55
N CYS A 488 -5.86 -13.07 -0.42
CA CYS A 488 -5.88 -13.51 -1.81
C CYS A 488 -4.50 -13.30 -2.46
N THR A 489 -3.91 -14.37 -3.02
CA THR A 489 -2.74 -14.26 -3.89
C THR A 489 -3.09 -14.71 -5.30
N MET A 490 -3.17 -13.75 -6.23
CA MET A 490 -3.32 -13.98 -7.67
C MET A 490 -1.94 -14.06 -8.36
N GLU A 491 -1.92 -14.35 -9.66
CA GLU A 491 -0.68 -14.33 -10.47
C GLU A 491 -0.34 -12.90 -10.92
N HIS A 492 -1.27 -12.28 -11.64
CA HIS A 492 -1.29 -10.84 -11.87
C HIS A 492 -1.81 -10.13 -10.62
N ASP A 493 -1.27 -8.96 -10.32
CA ASP A 493 -1.73 -8.19 -9.16
C ASP A 493 -3.14 -7.63 -9.44
N ALA A 494 -4.04 -7.76 -8.45
CA ALA A 494 -5.49 -7.57 -8.65
C ALA A 494 -5.90 -6.10 -8.76
N PHE A 495 -5.27 -5.24 -7.96
CA PHE A 495 -5.55 -3.82 -7.82
C PHE A 495 -4.24 -3.04 -7.85
N CYS A 496 -4.22 -1.97 -8.64
CA CYS A 496 -3.10 -1.03 -8.74
C CYS A 496 -3.61 0.40 -8.42
N GLY A 497 -2.74 1.41 -8.43
CA GLY A 497 -3.07 2.76 -7.98
C GLY A 497 -1.86 3.70 -7.85
N VAL A 498 -2.08 4.85 -7.20
CA VAL A 498 -1.09 5.95 -7.15
C VAL A 498 -0.42 6.08 -5.77
N ALA A 499 0.89 5.84 -5.71
CA ALA A 499 1.70 6.02 -4.50
C ALA A 499 1.96 7.51 -4.18
N PRO A 500 2.28 7.87 -2.92
CA PRO A 500 2.67 9.23 -2.55
C PRO A 500 3.90 9.72 -3.34
N ILE A 501 3.79 10.94 -3.85
CA ILE A 501 4.62 11.50 -4.92
C ILE A 501 6.04 11.88 -4.48
N ASN A 502 6.23 12.26 -3.22
CA ASN A 502 7.54 12.64 -2.67
C ASN A 502 7.71 12.17 -1.22
N LEU A 503 8.94 12.32 -0.69
CA LEU A 503 9.29 11.89 0.66
C LEU A 503 8.44 12.56 1.75
N THR A 504 8.09 13.84 1.59
CA THR A 504 7.37 14.61 2.62
C THR A 504 5.91 14.16 2.73
N GLU A 505 5.21 13.98 1.61
CA GLU A 505 3.83 13.43 1.62
C GLU A 505 3.82 11.97 2.12
N ARG A 506 4.81 11.17 1.73
CA ARG A 506 4.99 9.79 2.23
C ARG A 506 5.21 9.76 3.74
N LEU A 507 6.02 10.66 4.31
CA LEU A 507 6.20 10.77 5.77
C LEU A 507 4.95 11.27 6.49
N HIS A 508 4.19 12.20 5.91
CA HIS A 508 2.88 12.60 6.45
C HIS A 508 1.88 11.44 6.49
N GLN A 509 1.85 10.58 5.48
CA GLN A 509 1.02 9.36 5.48
C GLN A 509 1.39 8.44 6.66
N ILE A 510 2.69 8.30 6.94
CA ILE A 510 3.22 7.45 8.00
C ILE A 510 2.96 8.03 9.38
N VAL A 511 3.08 9.35 9.57
CA VAL A 511 2.67 10.03 10.81
C VAL A 511 1.20 9.72 11.14
N ARG A 512 0.30 9.73 10.13
CA ARG A 512 -1.11 9.35 10.32
C ARG A 512 -1.27 7.88 10.73
N TRP A 513 -0.58 6.96 10.07
CA TRP A 513 -0.64 5.52 10.40
C TRP A 513 -0.10 5.22 11.80
N SER A 514 1.04 5.81 12.17
CA SER A 514 1.65 5.64 13.48
C SER A 514 0.85 6.33 14.60
N GLY A 515 0.23 7.49 14.31
CA GLY A 515 -0.72 8.13 15.21
C GLY A 515 -1.92 7.23 15.53
N GLY A 516 -2.61 6.73 14.49
CA GLY A 516 -3.74 5.81 14.65
C GLY A 516 -3.37 4.48 15.34
N SER A 517 -2.15 3.99 15.11
CA SER A 517 -1.61 2.79 15.80
C SER A 517 -1.49 3.00 17.31
N LEU A 518 -1.01 4.18 17.73
CA LEU A 518 -0.93 4.56 19.14
C LEU A 518 -2.30 4.91 19.73
N GLU A 519 -3.18 5.57 18.98
CA GLU A 519 -4.56 5.83 19.40
C GLU A 519 -5.31 4.52 19.68
N MET A 520 -5.14 3.51 18.82
CA MET A 520 -5.65 2.16 19.08
C MET A 520 -5.09 1.58 20.39
N PHE A 521 -3.77 1.71 20.63
CA PHE A 521 -3.13 1.23 21.86
C PHE A 521 -3.70 1.87 23.13
N PHE A 522 -3.93 3.19 23.14
CA PHE A 522 -4.46 3.88 24.33
C PHE A 522 -6.01 3.86 24.42
N SER A 523 -6.69 3.21 23.47
CA SER A 523 -8.16 3.03 23.46
C SER A 523 -8.62 1.72 24.13
N HIS A 524 -9.94 1.57 24.30
CA HIS A 524 -10.55 0.29 24.68
C HIS A 524 -10.31 -0.86 23.67
N ASN A 525 -9.80 -0.58 22.46
CA ASN A 525 -9.37 -1.59 21.48
C ASN A 525 -7.91 -2.06 21.70
N ASN A 526 -7.28 -1.75 22.83
CA ASN A 526 -5.94 -2.21 23.18
C ASN A 526 -5.81 -3.76 23.10
N PRO A 527 -4.82 -4.31 22.36
CA PRO A 527 -4.59 -5.76 22.25
C PRO A 527 -4.33 -6.53 23.55
N PHE A 528 -3.97 -5.87 24.66
CA PHE A 528 -3.88 -6.52 25.97
C PHE A 528 -5.26 -6.85 26.57
N ILE A 529 -6.26 -5.99 26.38
CA ILE A 529 -7.55 -6.05 27.09
C ILE A 529 -8.69 -6.49 26.15
N GLY A 530 -8.71 -6.00 24.92
CA GLY A 530 -9.78 -6.23 23.96
C GLY A 530 -9.82 -7.64 23.34
N GLY A 531 -10.77 -7.83 22.42
CA GLY A 531 -10.80 -8.96 21.48
C GLY A 531 -10.80 -10.35 22.11
N ARG A 532 -11.83 -10.69 22.90
CA ARG A 532 -11.91 -11.97 23.66
C ARG A 532 -11.68 -13.24 22.83
N ARG A 533 -12.01 -13.24 21.52
CA ARG A 533 -11.83 -14.40 20.62
C ARG A 533 -10.63 -14.29 19.67
N ILE A 534 -9.72 -13.33 19.87
CA ILE A 534 -8.49 -13.22 19.06
C ILE A 534 -7.48 -14.29 19.48
N GLN A 535 -6.94 -15.03 18.51
CA GLN A 535 -5.92 -16.06 18.73
C GLN A 535 -4.64 -15.46 19.36
N PRO A 536 -3.92 -16.16 20.26
CA PRO A 536 -2.76 -15.57 20.98
C PRO A 536 -1.67 -14.97 20.07
N LEU A 537 -1.30 -15.64 18.96
CA LEU A 537 -0.32 -15.11 18.02
C LEU A 537 -0.88 -13.95 17.17
N GLN A 538 -2.18 -13.93 16.88
CA GLN A 538 -2.85 -12.81 16.23
C GLN A 538 -2.89 -11.57 17.14
N ARG A 539 -3.10 -11.78 18.45
CA ARG A 539 -3.02 -10.74 19.49
C ARG A 539 -1.60 -10.16 19.58
N VAL A 540 -0.57 -10.99 19.46
CA VAL A 540 0.84 -10.57 19.36
C VAL A 540 1.10 -9.72 18.11
N SER A 541 0.57 -10.08 16.93
CA SER A 541 0.70 -9.23 15.74
C SER A 541 -0.03 -7.90 15.85
N TYR A 542 -1.24 -7.86 16.43
CA TYR A 542 -1.92 -6.59 16.67
C TYR A 542 -1.18 -5.73 17.70
N LEU A 543 -0.63 -6.32 18.76
CA LEU A 543 0.24 -5.60 19.69
C LEU A 543 1.43 -4.97 18.96
N ASN A 544 2.15 -5.74 18.13
CA ASN A 544 3.24 -5.24 17.29
C ASN A 544 2.80 -4.05 16.41
N MET A 545 1.67 -4.17 15.72
CA MET A 545 1.10 -3.12 14.87
C MET A 545 0.69 -1.85 15.63
N THR A 546 0.42 -1.95 16.93
CA THR A 546 0.07 -0.77 17.77
C THR A 546 1.29 -0.12 18.43
N VAL A 547 2.32 -0.88 18.83
CA VAL A 547 3.46 -0.35 19.61
C VAL A 547 4.73 -0.05 18.81
N TYR A 548 4.82 -0.45 17.53
CA TYR A 548 6.04 -0.22 16.72
C TYR A 548 6.56 1.24 16.71
N PRO A 549 5.75 2.32 16.78
CA PRO A 549 6.30 3.68 16.79
C PRO A 549 7.16 3.96 18.01
N VAL A 550 6.88 3.34 19.17
CA VAL A 550 7.63 3.54 20.42
C VAL A 550 9.09 3.08 20.28
N THR A 551 9.37 2.10 19.41
CA THR A 551 10.73 1.64 19.08
C THR A 551 11.62 2.78 18.54
N SER A 552 11.03 3.82 17.93
CA SER A 552 11.78 4.96 17.37
C SER A 552 12.48 5.81 18.43
N VAL A 553 11.93 5.86 19.66
CA VAL A 553 12.53 6.61 20.78
C VAL A 553 13.91 6.04 21.11
N PHE A 554 14.00 4.71 21.17
CA PHE A 554 15.26 4.02 21.38
C PHE A 554 16.19 4.13 20.16
N ILE A 555 15.66 3.99 18.93
CA ILE A 555 16.48 4.16 17.71
C ILE A 555 17.14 5.55 17.67
N LEU A 556 16.42 6.63 18.01
CA LEU A 556 17.01 7.98 18.10
C LEU A 556 18.16 8.06 19.11
N ILE A 557 18.01 7.48 20.30
CA ILE A 557 19.06 7.49 21.34
C ILE A 557 20.33 6.79 20.84
N TYR A 558 20.21 5.66 20.16
CA TYR A 558 21.36 4.97 19.57
C TYR A 558 21.93 5.73 18.36
N ALA A 559 21.09 6.30 17.51
CA ALA A 559 21.51 7.02 16.30
C ALA A 559 22.22 8.35 16.59
N LEU A 560 21.90 8.99 17.73
CA LEU A 560 22.57 10.18 18.26
C LEU A 560 23.76 9.86 19.18
N SER A 561 23.88 8.61 19.67
CA SER A 561 25.01 8.19 20.54
C SER A 561 26.41 8.51 19.99
N PRO A 562 26.68 8.55 18.66
CA PRO A 562 27.99 8.91 18.16
C PRO A 562 28.41 10.36 18.43
N VAL A 563 27.54 11.24 18.95
CA VAL A 563 27.95 12.57 19.41
C VAL A 563 29.03 12.49 20.50
N MET A 564 29.15 11.36 21.21
CA MET A 564 30.25 11.08 22.14
C MET A 564 31.63 11.07 21.47
N TRP A 565 31.74 10.84 20.15
CA TRP A 565 33.02 10.92 19.42
C TRP A 565 33.61 12.34 19.38
N LEU A 566 32.76 13.36 19.55
CA LEU A 566 33.17 14.77 19.59
C LEU A 566 33.88 15.13 20.91
N ILE A 567 33.60 14.38 21.99
CA ILE A 567 34.33 14.50 23.27
C ILE A 567 35.76 13.95 23.05
N PRO A 568 36.83 14.59 23.54
CA PRO A 568 38.20 14.10 23.33
C PRO A 568 38.42 12.66 23.82
N ASP A 569 37.95 12.36 25.04
CA ASP A 569 38.12 11.07 25.73
C ASP A 569 37.31 9.91 25.14
N GLU A 570 37.78 8.69 25.38
CA GLU A 570 37.09 7.46 24.98
C GLU A 570 36.03 7.04 26.01
N VAL A 571 34.76 7.27 25.68
CA VAL A 571 33.61 6.86 26.52
C VAL A 571 33.18 5.43 26.19
N TYR A 572 33.35 4.50 27.14
CA TYR A 572 32.91 3.11 27.00
C TYR A 572 31.55 2.86 27.67
N ILE A 573 30.54 2.64 26.82
CA ILE A 573 29.15 2.30 27.20
C ILE A 573 29.06 1.00 28.03
N GLN A 574 29.98 0.07 27.80
CA GLN A 574 29.94 -1.30 28.32
C GLN A 574 31.35 -1.90 28.33
N ARG A 575 31.81 -2.41 29.47
CA ARG A 575 33.12 -3.08 29.62
C ARG A 575 32.94 -4.57 29.98
N PRO A 576 33.79 -5.50 29.50
CA PRO A 576 34.77 -5.34 28.43
C PRO A 576 34.11 -5.14 27.05
N PHE A 577 34.49 -4.06 26.38
CA PHE A 577 33.85 -3.56 25.15
C PHE A 577 33.91 -4.55 23.98
N THR A 578 35.03 -5.27 23.84
CA THR A 578 35.21 -6.26 22.77
C THR A 578 34.15 -7.37 22.81
N ARG A 579 33.76 -7.84 24.02
CA ARG A 579 32.70 -8.86 24.16
C ARG A 579 31.32 -8.31 23.82
N TYR A 580 31.04 -7.06 24.18
CA TYR A 580 29.80 -6.36 23.80
C TYR A 580 29.65 -6.27 22.28
N VAL A 581 30.69 -5.80 21.58
CA VAL A 581 30.69 -5.70 20.11
C VAL A 581 30.55 -7.08 19.47
N VAL A 582 31.21 -8.13 19.99
CA VAL A 582 31.05 -9.50 19.47
C VAL A 582 29.61 -10.01 19.61
N TYR A 583 28.92 -9.77 20.74
CA TYR A 583 27.50 -10.12 20.87
C TYR A 583 26.63 -9.39 19.84
N LEU A 584 26.84 -8.08 19.64
CA LEU A 584 26.12 -7.31 18.63
C LEU A 584 26.36 -7.86 17.21
N LEU A 585 27.61 -8.14 16.84
CA LEU A 585 27.95 -8.71 15.53
C LEU A 585 27.29 -10.08 15.31
N VAL A 586 27.28 -10.97 16.31
CA VAL A 586 26.59 -12.26 16.22
C VAL A 586 25.08 -12.08 16.03
N ILE A 587 24.45 -11.17 16.77
CA ILE A 587 23.01 -10.87 16.63
C ILE A 587 22.73 -10.24 15.26
N ILE A 588 23.60 -9.38 14.73
CA ILE A 588 23.48 -8.76 13.39
C ILE A 588 23.61 -9.81 12.29
N VAL A 589 24.55 -10.76 12.39
CA VAL A 589 24.63 -11.90 11.44
C VAL A 589 23.36 -12.75 11.51
N MET A 590 22.83 -13.04 12.71
CA MET A 590 21.57 -13.77 12.86
C MET A 590 20.36 -13.02 12.28
N ILE A 591 20.30 -11.68 12.38
CA ILE A 591 19.29 -10.84 11.70
C ILE A 591 19.32 -11.10 10.20
N HIS A 592 20.48 -10.94 9.56
CA HIS A 592 20.62 -11.08 8.10
C HIS A 592 20.38 -12.51 7.61
N MET A 593 20.80 -13.53 8.36
CA MET A 593 20.55 -14.94 8.04
C MET A 593 19.07 -15.31 8.13
N ILE A 594 18.32 -14.76 9.09
CA ILE A 594 16.86 -14.94 9.19
C ILE A 594 16.18 -14.16 8.05
N GLY A 595 16.56 -12.90 7.82
CA GLY A 595 16.01 -12.05 6.75
C GLY A 595 16.16 -12.66 5.36
N TRP A 596 17.31 -13.27 5.04
CA TRP A 596 17.54 -14.01 3.79
C TRP A 596 16.54 -15.15 3.56
N LEU A 597 16.13 -15.84 4.63
CA LEU A 597 15.13 -16.90 4.54
C LEU A 597 13.71 -16.32 4.34
N GLU A 598 13.41 -15.16 4.93
CA GLU A 598 12.15 -14.42 4.67
C GLU A 598 12.06 -13.95 3.22
N ILE A 599 13.10 -13.26 2.71
CA ILE A 599 13.24 -12.84 1.31
C ILE A 599 12.94 -14.02 0.37
N LYS A 600 13.51 -15.20 0.66
CA LYS A 600 13.26 -16.43 -0.11
C LYS A 600 11.81 -16.89 -0.09
N TRP A 601 11.17 -17.11 1.07
CA TRP A 601 9.80 -17.66 1.08
C TRP A 601 8.74 -16.64 0.66
N ALA A 602 8.94 -15.36 0.96
CA ALA A 602 8.08 -14.26 0.52
C ALA A 602 8.17 -14.03 -1.00
N GLY A 603 9.32 -14.34 -1.62
CA GLY A 603 9.56 -14.06 -3.05
C GLY A 603 9.81 -12.57 -3.32
N VAL A 604 10.31 -11.86 -2.30
CA VAL A 604 10.72 -10.46 -2.29
C VAL A 604 12.17 -10.35 -2.78
N THR A 605 12.62 -9.22 -3.32
CA THR A 605 14.02 -9.04 -3.74
C THR A 605 14.90 -8.51 -2.60
N TRP A 606 16.22 -8.66 -2.75
CA TRP A 606 17.19 -8.00 -1.85
C TRP A 606 17.06 -6.47 -1.86
N LEU A 607 16.71 -5.86 -3.00
CA LEU A 607 16.53 -4.41 -3.11
C LEU A 607 15.29 -3.96 -2.33
N ASP A 608 14.16 -4.67 -2.47
CA ASP A 608 12.94 -4.38 -1.70
C ASP A 608 13.19 -4.44 -0.19
N TYR A 609 13.89 -5.48 0.28
CA TYR A 609 14.25 -5.63 1.68
C TYR A 609 15.18 -4.49 2.12
N TRP A 610 16.20 -4.16 1.31
CA TRP A 610 17.13 -3.09 1.64
C TRP A 610 16.44 -1.72 1.70
N ARG A 611 15.54 -1.42 0.75
CA ARG A 611 14.72 -0.19 0.78
C ARG A 611 13.81 -0.13 2.00
N ASN A 612 13.22 -1.25 2.41
CA ASN A 612 12.45 -1.34 3.64
C ASN A 612 13.30 -0.94 4.87
N GLU A 613 14.53 -1.46 5.02
CA GLU A 613 15.41 -1.11 6.14
C GLU A 613 15.86 0.37 6.11
N GLN A 614 16.28 0.88 4.95
CA GLN A 614 16.63 2.30 4.79
C GLN A 614 15.46 3.22 5.14
N PHE A 615 14.28 2.88 4.63
CA PHE A 615 13.09 3.70 4.81
C PHE A 615 12.50 3.61 6.24
N PHE A 616 12.59 2.43 6.88
CA PHE A 616 12.31 2.25 8.30
C PHE A 616 13.22 3.13 9.18
N MET A 617 14.51 3.28 8.83
CA MET A 617 15.43 4.17 9.55
C MET A 617 15.05 5.66 9.40
N ILE A 618 14.63 6.08 8.20
CA ILE A 618 14.15 7.45 7.96
C ILE A 618 12.86 7.69 8.77
N GLY A 619 11.89 6.78 8.72
CA GLY A 619 10.65 6.87 9.52
C GLY A 619 10.92 6.87 11.03
N SER A 620 11.86 6.05 11.50
CA SER A 620 12.28 5.97 12.91
C SER A 620 13.03 7.19 13.42
N THR A 621 13.47 8.08 12.53
CA THR A 621 14.13 9.35 12.91
C THR A 621 13.27 10.58 12.60
N SER A 622 12.07 10.42 12.03
CA SER A 622 11.18 11.54 11.69
C SER A 622 9.71 11.29 12.04
N ALA A 623 9.02 10.45 11.28
CA ALA A 623 7.59 10.23 11.38
C ALA A 623 7.16 9.52 12.68
N TYR A 624 7.87 8.46 13.10
CA TYR A 624 7.52 7.73 14.32
C TYR A 624 7.75 8.57 15.60
N PRO A 625 8.89 9.29 15.76
CA PRO A 625 9.06 10.22 16.88
C PRO A 625 7.97 11.30 16.94
N MET A 626 7.56 11.84 15.79
CA MET A 626 6.48 12.84 15.71
C MET A 626 5.12 12.25 16.14
N ALA A 627 4.82 11.01 15.77
CA ALA A 627 3.60 10.31 16.21
C ALA A 627 3.61 9.97 17.71
N VAL A 628 4.77 9.60 18.28
CA VAL A 628 4.92 9.38 19.72
C VAL A 628 4.76 10.70 20.50
N LEU A 629 5.33 11.80 20.02
CA LEU A 629 5.13 13.14 20.60
C LEU A 629 3.67 13.58 20.52
N HIS A 630 3.01 13.39 19.38
CA HIS A 630 1.57 13.63 19.22
C HIS A 630 0.75 12.89 20.27
N MET A 631 1.02 11.59 20.46
CA MET A 631 0.30 10.78 21.45
C MET A 631 0.56 11.27 22.88
N ALA A 632 1.80 11.58 23.24
CA ALA A 632 2.13 12.12 24.56
C ALA A 632 1.40 13.45 24.84
N VAL A 633 1.37 14.37 23.87
CA VAL A 633 0.62 15.64 23.99
C VAL A 633 -0.88 15.40 24.09
N ASN A 634 -1.44 14.47 23.29
CA ASN A 634 -2.87 14.15 23.34
C ASN A 634 -3.28 13.56 24.71
N LEU A 635 -2.49 12.62 25.26
CA LEU A 635 -2.75 12.03 26.58
C LEU A 635 -2.67 13.06 27.72
N LEU A 636 -1.74 14.02 27.63
CA LEU A 636 -1.56 15.06 28.65
C LEU A 636 -2.58 16.20 28.56
N THR A 637 -3.02 16.57 27.35
CA THR A 637 -3.82 17.79 27.12
C THR A 637 -5.27 17.54 26.67
N LYS A 638 -5.60 16.31 26.26
CA LYS A 638 -6.83 15.93 25.55
C LYS A 638 -7.06 16.71 24.23
N LYS A 639 -6.03 17.36 23.70
CA LYS A 639 -6.04 18.05 22.39
C LYS A 639 -5.19 17.26 21.40
N GLY A 640 -5.84 16.55 20.48
CA GLY A 640 -5.18 15.95 19.33
C GLY A 640 -4.71 17.02 18.34
N ILE A 641 -3.62 16.77 17.62
CA ILE A 641 -3.18 17.64 16.52
C ILE A 641 -3.96 17.24 15.25
N HIS A 642 -4.46 18.21 14.49
CA HIS A 642 -5.14 17.93 13.24
C HIS A 642 -4.17 17.32 12.20
N PHE A 643 -4.43 16.07 11.81
CA PHE A 643 -3.74 15.43 10.70
C PHE A 643 -4.18 16.01 9.35
N ARG A 644 -3.22 16.51 8.56
CA ARG A 644 -3.42 16.94 7.16
C ARG A 644 -3.69 15.71 6.26
N VAL A 645 -4.59 15.85 5.28
CA VAL A 645 -4.69 14.92 4.14
C VAL A 645 -3.42 15.05 3.31
N THR A 646 -2.89 13.92 2.83
CA THR A 646 -1.70 13.89 1.96
C THR A 646 -2.14 14.05 0.51
N SER A 647 -1.63 15.06 -0.19
CA SER A 647 -2.03 15.34 -1.57
C SER A 647 -1.43 14.30 -2.53
N LYS A 648 -2.17 13.98 -3.58
CA LYS A 648 -1.75 13.09 -4.68
C LYS A 648 -1.70 13.80 -6.03
N GLN A 649 -1.83 15.14 -6.05
CA GLN A 649 -1.68 15.95 -7.27
C GLN A 649 -0.23 15.93 -7.76
N THR A 650 0.03 15.22 -8.86
CA THR A 650 1.28 15.32 -9.61
C THR A 650 1.39 16.68 -10.29
N ALA A 651 2.57 17.29 -10.23
CA ALA A 651 2.95 18.47 -11.02
C ALA A 651 3.97 18.09 -12.11
N ALA A 652 3.98 16.83 -12.52
CA ALA A 652 4.86 16.26 -13.51
C ALA A 652 4.69 16.96 -14.87
N ASP A 653 5.79 17.55 -15.34
CA ASP A 653 5.99 18.14 -16.66
C ASP A 653 6.27 17.02 -17.69
N ASP A 654 5.84 17.19 -18.94
CA ASP A 654 5.80 16.15 -20.00
C ASP A 654 7.15 15.43 -20.23
N ASN A 655 8.24 16.05 -19.80
CA ASN A 655 9.61 15.57 -19.98
C ASN A 655 10.13 14.64 -18.86
N ASP A 656 9.42 14.46 -17.73
CA ASP A 656 9.85 13.56 -16.64
C ASP A 656 8.71 13.08 -15.72
N LYS A 657 8.16 11.88 -16.00
CA LYS A 657 7.14 11.20 -15.18
C LYS A 657 7.53 10.96 -13.71
N PHE A 658 8.80 11.15 -13.33
CA PHE A 658 9.28 11.04 -11.94
C PHE A 658 9.76 12.37 -11.33
N ALA A 659 9.47 13.53 -11.95
CA ALA A 659 9.95 14.84 -11.51
C ALA A 659 9.62 15.15 -10.03
N ASP A 660 8.39 14.83 -9.60
CA ASP A 660 7.89 15.11 -8.26
C ASP A 660 8.64 14.35 -7.15
N LEU A 661 9.22 13.18 -7.43
CA LEU A 661 10.02 12.42 -6.46
C LEU A 661 11.32 13.15 -6.05
N TYR A 662 11.70 14.18 -6.82
CA TYR A 662 12.85 15.06 -6.56
C TYR A 662 12.47 16.39 -5.90
N ASP A 663 11.18 16.61 -5.59
CA ASP A 663 10.74 17.73 -4.75
C ASP A 663 10.97 17.42 -3.26
N PHE A 664 11.59 18.35 -2.54
CA PHE A 664 11.95 18.20 -1.14
C PHE A 664 11.39 19.37 -0.32
N ARG A 665 10.28 19.10 0.37
CA ARG A 665 9.57 20.08 1.20
C ARG A 665 10.01 19.91 2.65
N TRP A 666 10.80 20.86 3.16
CA TRP A 666 11.25 20.84 4.55
C TRP A 666 10.06 20.98 5.52
N VAL A 667 10.04 20.13 6.54
CA VAL A 667 9.01 20.11 7.60
C VAL A 667 9.63 19.78 8.96
N PRO A 668 9.09 20.28 10.10
CA PRO A 668 9.71 20.12 11.41
C PRO A 668 9.99 18.67 11.85
N MET A 669 9.22 17.69 11.38
CA MET A 669 9.48 16.27 11.69
C MET A 669 10.81 15.74 11.11
N LEU A 670 11.46 16.44 10.18
CA LEU A 670 12.77 16.07 9.65
C LEU A 670 13.96 16.51 10.54
N ILE A 671 13.71 17.35 11.56
CA ILE A 671 14.75 17.86 12.46
C ILE A 671 15.57 16.73 13.12
N PRO A 672 14.97 15.63 13.65
CA PRO A 672 15.77 14.60 14.31
C PRO A 672 16.54 13.71 13.30
N THR A 673 16.01 13.44 12.10
CA THR A 673 16.78 12.79 11.02
C THR A 673 17.96 13.64 10.58
N MET A 674 17.78 14.96 10.45
CA MET A 674 18.87 15.90 10.13
C MET A 674 19.91 15.95 11.26
N ALA A 675 19.48 15.96 12.53
CA ALA A 675 20.38 15.90 13.68
C ALA A 675 21.20 14.59 13.68
N VAL A 676 20.56 13.43 13.45
CA VAL A 676 21.26 12.14 13.31
C VAL A 676 22.28 12.19 12.17
N LEU A 677 21.90 12.72 10.99
CA LEU A 677 22.78 12.85 9.84
C LEU A 677 24.02 13.70 10.18
N ILE A 678 23.82 14.89 10.75
CA ILE A 678 24.90 15.81 11.17
C ILE A 678 25.79 15.16 12.24
N CYS A 679 25.22 14.53 13.27
CA CYS A 679 25.99 13.85 14.32
C CYS A 679 26.84 12.70 13.78
N ASN A 680 26.36 11.94 12.79
CA ASN A 680 27.11 10.84 12.19
C ASN A 680 28.20 11.34 11.24
N VAL A 681 27.93 12.36 10.43
CA VAL A 681 28.95 13.05 9.60
C VAL A 681 30.04 13.65 10.48
N GLY A 682 29.66 14.34 11.55
CA GLY A 682 30.56 14.93 12.54
C GLY A 682 31.44 13.89 13.25
N ALA A 683 30.83 12.80 13.73
CA ALA A 683 31.55 11.70 14.38
C ALA A 683 32.58 11.02 13.45
N ILE A 684 32.24 10.78 12.17
CA ILE A 684 33.16 10.22 11.19
C ILE A 684 34.35 11.17 10.95
N GLY A 685 34.08 12.46 10.70
CA GLY A 685 35.12 13.46 10.46
C GLY A 685 36.05 13.66 11.67
N VAL A 686 35.50 13.75 12.88
CA VAL A 686 36.30 13.86 14.12
C VAL A 686 37.08 12.57 14.39
N ALA A 687 36.53 11.38 14.12
CA ALA A 687 37.30 10.14 14.24
C ALA A 687 38.51 10.12 13.30
N LEU A 688 38.36 10.58 12.05
CA LEU A 688 39.49 10.75 11.12
C LEU A 688 40.51 11.78 11.64
N GLY A 689 40.05 12.96 12.09
CA GLY A 689 40.91 13.98 12.69
C GLY A 689 41.71 13.45 13.89
N LYS A 690 41.06 12.68 14.78
CA LYS A 690 41.72 11.99 15.91
C LYS A 690 42.77 10.98 15.44
N THR A 691 42.55 10.24 14.35
CA THR A 691 43.58 9.31 13.83
C THR A 691 44.82 10.02 13.29
N VAL A 692 44.69 11.27 12.83
CA VAL A 692 45.84 12.12 12.44
C VAL A 692 46.56 12.65 13.67
N VAL A 693 45.84 13.27 14.61
CA VAL A 693 46.38 13.83 15.86
C VAL A 693 47.12 12.77 16.69
N TYR A 694 46.50 11.60 16.89
CA TYR A 694 46.99 10.57 17.80
C TYR A 694 47.69 9.40 17.07
N ILE A 695 48.19 9.63 15.85
CA ILE A 695 48.72 8.60 14.96
C ILE A 695 49.81 7.73 15.63
N GLY A 696 50.69 8.35 16.44
CA GLY A 696 51.74 7.68 17.21
C GLY A 696 51.40 7.30 18.65
N THR A 697 50.31 7.83 19.23
CA THR A 697 50.00 7.67 20.67
C THR A 697 48.87 6.68 20.96
N TRP A 698 47.99 6.40 20.00
CA TRP A 698 46.97 5.36 20.16
C TRP A 698 47.55 3.95 20.04
N THR A 699 47.35 3.14 21.09
CA THR A 699 47.66 1.71 21.08
C THR A 699 46.80 0.95 20.06
N ALA A 700 47.25 -0.24 19.65
CA ALA A 700 46.51 -1.08 18.70
C ALA A 700 45.06 -1.38 19.16
N ALA A 701 44.85 -1.55 20.47
CA ALA A 701 43.51 -1.76 21.05
C ALA A 701 42.60 -0.53 20.87
N LYS A 702 43.13 0.70 21.08
CA LYS A 702 42.38 1.95 20.84
C LYS A 702 42.03 2.13 19.37
N LYS A 703 43.01 1.91 18.46
CA LYS A 703 42.80 1.93 17.00
C LYS A 703 41.71 0.93 16.57
N MET A 704 41.72 -0.29 17.12
CA MET A 704 40.69 -1.31 16.86
C MET A 704 39.31 -0.91 17.42
N HIS A 705 39.22 -0.39 18.64
CA HIS A 705 37.94 0.04 19.22
C HIS A 705 37.34 1.21 18.44
N ALA A 706 38.15 2.16 17.97
CA ALA A 706 37.71 3.25 17.12
C ALA A 706 37.16 2.76 15.77
N ALA A 707 37.88 1.86 15.09
CA ALA A 707 37.41 1.25 13.84
C ALA A 707 36.08 0.49 14.03
N LEU A 708 35.95 -0.28 15.12
CA LEU A 708 34.71 -1.01 15.44
C LEU A 708 33.52 -0.08 15.75
N GLY A 709 33.76 1.07 16.38
CA GLY A 709 32.73 2.10 16.56
C GLY A 709 32.29 2.72 15.24
N LEU A 710 33.25 3.06 14.36
CA LEU A 710 33.01 3.71 13.08
C LEU A 710 32.14 2.87 12.12
N LEU A 711 32.18 1.54 12.22
CA LEU A 711 31.30 0.64 11.44
C LEU A 711 29.81 0.96 11.65
N PHE A 712 29.40 1.29 12.88
CA PHE A 712 28.00 1.65 13.17
C PHE A 712 27.64 3.02 12.55
N ASN A 713 28.55 4.00 12.59
CA ASN A 713 28.34 5.28 11.91
C ASN A 713 28.17 5.12 10.39
N ILE A 714 29.04 4.33 9.75
CA ILE A 714 28.98 4.06 8.31
C ILE A 714 27.67 3.33 7.95
N TRP A 715 27.20 2.42 8.80
CA TRP A 715 25.90 1.75 8.63
C TRP A 715 24.72 2.72 8.73
N ILE A 716 24.70 3.62 9.72
CA ILE A 716 23.66 4.67 9.84
C ILE A 716 23.67 5.61 8.63
N MET A 717 24.84 6.00 8.14
CA MET A 717 24.98 6.79 6.90
C MET A 717 24.45 6.05 5.67
N PHE A 718 24.70 4.75 5.56
CA PHE A 718 24.20 3.92 4.46
C PHE A 718 22.68 3.69 4.54
N LEU A 719 22.10 3.65 5.75
CA LEU A 719 20.65 3.63 5.93
C LEU A 719 19.99 4.98 5.58
N LEU A 720 20.59 6.10 5.96
CA LEU A 720 20.08 7.46 5.66
C LEU A 720 20.41 7.97 4.25
N TYR A 721 21.09 7.18 3.43
CA TYR A 721 21.43 7.52 2.04
C TYR A 721 20.23 8.04 1.19
N PRO A 722 19.01 7.46 1.23
CA PRO A 722 17.87 7.99 0.49
C PRO A 722 17.37 9.35 0.99
N PHE A 723 17.57 9.68 2.28
CA PHE A 723 17.26 11.00 2.84
C PHE A 723 18.30 12.04 2.41
N ALA A 724 19.58 11.68 2.40
CA ALA A 724 20.63 12.53 1.83
C ALA A 724 20.42 12.81 0.33
N LEU A 725 19.96 11.81 -0.44
CA LEU A 725 19.50 12.04 -1.82
C LEU A 725 18.25 12.95 -1.88
N ALA A 726 17.28 12.80 -0.99
CA ALA A 726 16.11 13.67 -0.98
C ALA A 726 16.47 15.15 -0.76
N ILE A 727 17.40 15.45 0.17
CA ILE A 727 17.91 16.81 0.41
C ILE A 727 18.57 17.41 -0.86
N MET A 728 19.20 16.59 -1.70
CA MET A 728 19.80 17.03 -2.96
C MET A 728 18.77 17.36 -4.07
N GLY A 729 17.48 17.04 -3.87
CA GLY A 729 16.41 17.27 -4.84
C GLY A 729 16.78 16.78 -6.24
N ARG A 730 16.65 17.64 -7.26
CA ARG A 730 16.95 17.30 -8.68
C ARG A 730 18.40 16.83 -8.91
N TRP A 731 19.37 17.16 -8.05
CA TRP A 731 20.75 16.68 -8.18
C TRP A 731 20.88 15.18 -7.88
N ALA A 732 19.91 14.57 -7.17
CA ALA A 732 19.86 13.13 -6.90
C ALA A 732 19.66 12.26 -8.16
N LYS A 733 19.39 12.86 -9.33
CA LYS A 733 19.51 12.18 -10.64
C LYS A 733 20.95 11.72 -10.93
N ARG A 734 21.96 12.32 -10.29
CA ARG A 734 23.38 11.94 -10.39
C ARG A 734 23.91 11.53 -8.99
N PRO A 735 23.52 10.36 -8.46
CA PRO A 735 23.85 9.96 -7.08
C PRO A 735 25.34 9.90 -6.76
N ILE A 736 26.21 9.75 -7.78
CA ILE A 736 27.67 9.80 -7.63
C ILE A 736 28.17 11.13 -7.03
N ILE A 737 27.43 12.23 -7.18
CA ILE A 737 27.74 13.51 -6.52
C ILE A 737 27.76 13.34 -5.00
N LEU A 738 26.81 12.60 -4.41
CA LEU A 738 26.78 12.34 -2.98
C LEU A 738 27.95 11.45 -2.52
N VAL A 739 28.35 10.49 -3.36
CA VAL A 739 29.47 9.57 -3.11
C VAL A 739 30.82 10.31 -3.09
N VAL A 740 30.96 11.39 -3.85
CA VAL A 740 32.13 12.28 -3.81
C VAL A 740 32.03 13.31 -2.67
N LEU A 741 30.85 13.89 -2.45
CA LEU A 741 30.64 14.95 -1.46
C LEU A 741 30.83 14.47 -0.02
N LEU A 742 30.35 13.27 0.34
CA LEU A 742 30.45 12.77 1.72
C LEU A 742 31.90 12.62 2.21
N PRO A 743 32.84 11.97 1.47
CA PRO A 743 34.26 11.96 1.80
C PRO A 743 34.89 13.36 1.93
N VAL A 744 34.52 14.31 1.06
CA VAL A 744 35.02 15.69 1.14
C VAL A 744 34.54 16.37 2.43
N VAL A 745 33.27 16.21 2.81
CA VAL A 745 32.75 16.74 4.07
C VAL A 745 33.41 16.07 5.29
N PHE A 746 33.64 14.76 5.27
CA PHE A 746 34.38 14.07 6.34
C PHE A 746 35.81 14.62 6.48
N ALA A 747 36.51 14.87 5.36
CA ALA A 747 37.85 15.45 5.35
C ALA A 747 37.87 16.90 5.86
N LEU A 748 36.89 17.73 5.48
CA LEU A 748 36.76 19.10 5.98
C LEU A 748 36.53 19.14 7.50
N VAL A 749 35.67 18.26 8.03
CA VAL A 749 35.46 18.13 9.48
C VAL A 749 36.72 17.60 10.19
N ALA A 750 37.45 16.68 9.58
CA ALA A 750 38.73 16.19 10.11
C ALA A 750 39.79 17.30 10.20
N LEU A 751 39.93 18.11 9.14
CA LEU A 751 40.83 19.26 9.11
C LEU A 751 40.43 20.33 10.14
N LEU A 752 39.13 20.60 10.28
CA LEU A 752 38.61 21.52 11.31
C LEU A 752 38.95 21.02 12.73
N TYR A 753 38.80 19.72 13.00
CA TYR A 753 39.18 19.13 14.29
C TYR A 753 40.69 19.27 14.57
N VAL A 754 41.53 18.96 13.58
CA VAL A 754 42.99 19.10 13.68
C VAL A 754 43.37 20.57 13.95
N GLY A 755 42.80 21.51 13.21
CA GLY A 755 43.05 22.95 13.39
C GLY A 755 42.63 23.47 14.76
N ILE A 756 41.44 23.10 15.24
CA ILE A 756 40.96 23.45 16.59
C ILE A 756 41.88 22.85 17.66
N HIS A 757 42.33 21.60 17.50
CA HIS A 757 43.20 20.96 18.49
C HIS A 757 44.57 21.61 18.57
N ILE A 758 45.18 21.97 17.42
CA ILE A 758 46.44 22.73 17.36
C ILE A 758 46.28 24.11 18.03
N LEU A 759 45.19 24.81 17.74
CA LEU A 759 44.90 26.12 18.33
C LEU A 759 44.71 26.06 19.85
N LEU A 760 43.99 25.05 20.36
CA LEU A 760 43.83 24.85 21.81
C LEU A 760 45.15 24.47 22.50
N ALA A 761 45.97 23.62 21.87
CA ALA A 761 47.30 23.27 22.37
C ALA A 761 48.28 24.45 22.36
N GLY A 762 48.07 25.45 21.51
CA GLY A 762 48.84 26.71 21.50
C GLY A 762 48.33 27.77 22.47
N LEU A 763 47.08 27.67 22.94
CA LEU A 763 46.44 28.62 23.87
C LEU A 763 46.47 28.18 25.33
N ILE A 764 46.59 26.87 25.59
CA ILE A 764 46.65 26.29 26.94
C ILE A 764 48.07 25.73 27.14
N PRO A 765 49.01 26.51 27.71
CA PRO A 765 50.32 25.99 28.09
C PRO A 765 50.16 24.96 29.22
N PHE A 766 50.86 23.84 29.08
CA PHE A 766 51.09 22.82 30.11
C PHE A 766 52.42 23.07 30.82
#